data_AF-A0A354PB44-F1
#
_entry.id   AF-A0A354PB44-F1
#
_cell.length_a   1.000
_cell.length_b   1.000
_cell.length_c   1.000
_cell.angle_alpha   90.00
_cell.angle_beta   90.00
_cell.angle_gamma   90.00
#
_symmetry.space_group_name_H-M   'P 1'
#
loop_
_entity.id
_entity.type
_entity.pdbx_description
1 polymer ?
#
loop_
_entity_poly.entity_id
_entity_poly.type
_entity_poly.pdbx_seq_one_letter_code
_entity_poly.pdbx_strand_id
1 'polypeptide(L)'
;MINKVAGTLPLIAFAFAIHATALHAEDTAPPTGVLRLNSGDYVAGNLTDADDRAQIAWQHPQFESPLIYKISDVQGAYFPSPKNSSLATGESAVEFHNGDVLFGKIAGSDDQTIRLENDKYGDLSVTRNRVQRVYRWNDGQGVTAIDCGSLGDWDVGPAAGAWTEFGGNLQTDQPDATLLHHLSIAGKSRIEIEIGWQGPPNFVAAFGVDPSDPETAASAVRIEVWDQQVVAVWERDDRADIAVIGNVDQLNQQLRLTIDLDQAAARATFLSDKGQVLADVKVKPKDTPALSCFKLYNLSGTLTLSRLQVTGGDLELVEEFASEPEKVSEEDDQASEWVQLRTFDGIRLTGTIESIRDEQVTIRPLVLAAAVVVPVGQIGRLSLMAAAQSSSHKLEPGVARLEADQIRLFGRLTDLAKSDSPIAMRFQPIGSSEVVFRPSFSGRLVYQAPAPKAAVQTNPVAPRPQRPAGLWDAITGVFGGNNEPQPPIRRAMYLRTGEVIPCDIKQIDDEGVTFKSSMTTQTVVPQDQVRALQLLPGAKEPVLDQLKRERLLTVPRMRKNNPPTHLIVATNGDVMRCRLKRLTNDVVEVETRLETIEIDRKVVSQILWLDAVADEQKPDAAEPSPDRPLRAIMQDGNQMTLVPHGVEKTVIVGQHALLGAVRIELKQVRELLIGDVESLAPAETPYRNWRLADAPEPTIPESGDGSDGPMPGAGSPLVGKPAPDFSLDLLDGGKFTLSQQRGKIVVLDFWASWCGPCMQAMPMIDETVKAFDRDDILLVAVNLQETAEPIRAVLQRLKLDPQVALDIDGVAAARYQANAIPQTVVIDQDGTVKRLFVGGGPKLGPQLAEAIEQLVAPAAKSE
;
A
#
# COMPACT_ATOMS: atom_id res chain seq x y z
N MET A 1 79.67 31.17 -31.69
CA MET A 1 80.23 29.98 -32.37
C MET A 1 79.61 28.73 -31.74
N ILE A 2 79.12 27.83 -32.58
CA ILE A 2 78.88 26.40 -32.35
C ILE A 2 77.52 25.97 -31.73
N ASN A 3 76.66 25.52 -32.66
CA ASN A 3 75.59 24.52 -32.60
C ASN A 3 75.63 23.48 -31.47
N LYS A 4 74.44 23.05 -31.00
CA LYS A 4 73.88 21.73 -31.35
C LYS A 4 72.47 21.48 -30.77
N VAL A 5 71.55 21.20 -31.70
CA VAL A 5 70.55 20.12 -31.77
C VAL A 5 69.47 20.05 -30.66
N ALA A 6 68.26 20.34 -31.10
CA ALA A 6 66.99 20.10 -30.44
C ALA A 6 66.63 18.60 -30.40
N GLY A 7 66.08 18.17 -29.27
CA GLY A 7 65.40 16.89 -29.08
C GLY A 7 64.34 17.07 -27.99
N THR A 8 63.09 17.12 -28.41
CA THR A 8 61.86 17.33 -27.64
C THR A 8 61.50 16.15 -26.74
N LEU A 9 61.19 16.45 -25.47
CA LEU A 9 60.44 15.62 -24.51
C LEU A 9 59.52 16.58 -23.75
N PRO A 10 58.18 16.41 -23.73
CA PRO A 10 57.35 17.24 -22.89
C PRO A 10 57.29 16.67 -21.46
N LEU A 11 57.31 17.62 -20.54
CA LEU A 11 57.38 17.47 -19.10
C LEU A 11 56.21 16.68 -18.51
N ILE A 12 56.58 15.81 -17.56
CA ILE A 12 55.74 15.36 -16.46
C ILE A 12 55.51 16.56 -15.53
N ALA A 13 54.27 16.99 -15.37
CA ALA A 13 53.84 17.86 -14.28
C ALA A 13 52.88 17.07 -13.38
N PHE A 14 53.42 16.56 -12.28
CA PHE A 14 52.66 16.02 -11.16
C PHE A 14 51.99 17.18 -10.42
N ALA A 15 50.66 17.20 -10.37
CA ALA A 15 49.91 18.00 -9.41
C ALA A 15 48.88 17.08 -8.73
N PHE A 16 49.15 16.77 -7.47
CA PHE A 16 48.19 16.12 -6.57
C PHE A 16 47.00 17.07 -6.35
N ALA A 17 45.82 16.65 -6.77
CA ALA A 17 44.55 17.21 -6.30
C ALA A 17 43.65 16.04 -5.93
N ILE A 18 43.56 15.81 -4.61
CA ILE A 18 42.53 14.96 -4.00
C ILE A 18 41.19 15.65 -4.29
N HIS A 19 40.37 15.05 -5.14
CA HIS A 19 38.94 15.32 -5.21
C HIS A 19 38.21 14.00 -5.01
N ALA A 20 37.73 13.80 -3.79
CA ALA A 20 36.60 12.94 -3.54
C ALA A 20 35.43 13.46 -4.39
N THR A 21 35.08 12.71 -5.44
CA THR A 21 33.85 12.91 -6.19
C THR A 21 32.99 11.68 -5.95
N ALA A 22 31.82 11.94 -5.39
CA ALA A 22 30.79 10.96 -5.13
C ALA A 22 30.49 10.15 -6.41
N LEU A 23 30.50 8.83 -6.27
CA LEU A 23 29.91 7.89 -7.22
C LEU A 23 28.39 8.14 -7.25
N HIS A 24 27.95 9.15 -7.99
CA HIS A 24 26.56 9.30 -8.39
C HIS A 24 26.29 8.33 -9.55
N ALA A 25 25.31 7.45 -9.31
CA ALA A 25 24.56 6.60 -10.23
C ALA A 25 25.06 6.56 -11.69
N GLU A 26 25.55 5.40 -12.13
CA GLU A 26 25.55 5.07 -13.55
C GLU A 26 24.12 5.23 -14.09
N ASP A 27 23.96 6.20 -14.98
CA ASP A 27 22.74 6.51 -15.73
C ASP A 27 22.47 5.32 -16.67
N THR A 28 21.79 4.31 -16.14
CA THR A 28 21.37 3.14 -16.91
C THR A 28 20.12 3.55 -17.69
N ALA A 29 20.18 3.43 -19.01
CA ALA A 29 19.06 3.77 -19.89
C ALA A 29 17.75 3.10 -19.37
N PRO A 30 16.61 3.82 -19.40
CA PRO A 30 15.36 3.29 -18.88
C PRO A 30 14.99 1.99 -19.61
N PRO A 31 14.24 1.09 -18.96
CA PRO A 31 13.82 -0.15 -19.61
C PRO A 31 12.95 0.19 -20.83
N THR A 32 13.27 -0.42 -21.97
CA THR A 32 12.59 -0.20 -23.25
C THR A 32 11.72 -1.38 -23.66
N GLY A 33 11.41 -2.31 -22.76
CA GLY A 33 10.57 -3.46 -23.05
C GLY A 33 10.26 -4.28 -21.81
N VAL A 34 9.50 -5.35 -21.99
CA VAL A 34 9.15 -6.32 -20.95
C VAL A 34 9.32 -7.74 -21.48
N LEU A 35 10.04 -8.56 -20.71
CA LEU A 35 10.11 -10.00 -20.90
C LEU A 35 9.04 -10.66 -20.02
N ARG A 36 8.23 -11.56 -20.60
CA ARG A 36 7.27 -12.42 -19.88
C ARG A 36 7.68 -13.88 -20.00
N LEU A 37 7.58 -14.61 -18.89
CA LEU A 37 7.94 -16.03 -18.79
C LEU A 37 6.70 -16.92 -18.72
N ASN A 38 6.86 -18.20 -19.08
CA ASN A 38 5.78 -19.20 -19.03
C ASN A 38 5.25 -19.45 -17.61
N SER A 39 6.01 -19.06 -16.58
CA SER A 39 5.60 -19.09 -15.18
C SER A 39 4.60 -17.99 -14.80
N GLY A 40 4.40 -16.98 -15.66
CA GLY A 40 3.66 -15.75 -15.36
C GLY A 40 4.52 -14.64 -14.75
N ASP A 41 5.81 -14.89 -14.55
CA ASP A 41 6.80 -13.88 -14.16
C ASP A 41 7.08 -12.88 -15.27
N TYR A 42 7.48 -11.67 -14.89
CA TYR A 42 7.82 -10.62 -15.82
C TYR A 42 8.94 -9.71 -15.31
N VAL A 43 9.68 -9.13 -16.23
CA VAL A 43 10.75 -8.20 -15.93
C VAL A 43 10.88 -7.17 -17.05
N ALA A 44 10.75 -5.89 -16.71
CA ALA A 44 11.09 -4.83 -17.64
C ALA A 44 12.60 -4.83 -17.94
N GLY A 45 13.04 -4.25 -19.04
CA GLY A 45 14.45 -4.19 -19.39
C GLY A 45 14.69 -4.05 -20.88
N ASN A 46 15.88 -4.42 -21.30
CA ASN A 46 16.35 -4.31 -22.67
C ASN A 46 16.85 -5.67 -23.15
N LEU A 47 16.52 -6.04 -24.39
CA LEU A 47 17.11 -7.19 -25.06
C LEU A 47 18.60 -6.90 -25.34
N THR A 48 19.48 -7.82 -24.97
CA THR A 48 20.93 -7.69 -25.20
C THR A 48 21.48 -8.92 -25.94
N ASP A 49 22.76 -8.85 -26.30
CA ASP A 49 23.46 -9.94 -26.97
C ASP A 49 23.39 -11.24 -26.16
N ALA A 50 23.14 -12.34 -26.87
CA ALA A 50 23.12 -13.69 -26.32
C ALA A 50 24.23 -14.54 -26.93
N ASP A 51 24.94 -15.30 -26.09
CA ASP A 51 26.04 -16.17 -26.52
C ASP A 51 25.53 -17.44 -27.25
N ASP A 52 24.32 -17.90 -26.91
CA ASP A 52 23.67 -19.09 -27.46
C ASP A 52 22.33 -18.71 -28.13
N ARG A 53 22.10 -19.23 -29.33
CA ARG A 53 20.87 -19.01 -30.11
C ARG A 53 19.60 -19.54 -29.45
N ALA A 54 19.73 -20.48 -28.50
CA ALA A 54 18.62 -21.02 -27.71
C ALA A 54 18.30 -20.17 -26.46
N GLN A 55 18.97 -19.03 -26.27
CA GLN A 55 18.85 -18.18 -25.10
C GLN A 55 18.40 -16.76 -25.46
N ILE A 56 17.79 -16.09 -24.48
CA ILE A 56 17.53 -14.66 -24.49
C ILE A 56 18.28 -14.02 -23.32
N ALA A 57 18.99 -12.93 -23.59
CA ALA A 57 19.67 -12.12 -22.58
C ALA A 57 18.88 -10.83 -22.36
N TRP A 58 18.55 -10.53 -21.11
CA TRP A 58 17.66 -9.43 -20.76
C TRP A 58 18.22 -8.57 -19.63
N GLN A 59 18.58 -7.33 -19.94
CA GLN A 59 19.20 -6.40 -18.99
C GLN A 59 18.16 -5.49 -18.35
N HIS A 60 17.99 -5.59 -17.02
CA HIS A 60 17.23 -4.62 -16.25
C HIS A 60 18.18 -3.57 -15.62
N PRO A 61 17.83 -2.28 -15.57
CA PRO A 61 18.69 -1.22 -15.03
C PRO A 61 19.14 -1.40 -13.58
N GLN A 62 18.40 -2.15 -12.76
CA GLN A 62 18.76 -2.38 -11.35
C GLN A 62 19.62 -3.66 -11.13
N PHE A 63 19.99 -4.40 -12.18
CA PHE A 63 20.88 -5.55 -12.10
C PHE A 63 22.25 -5.25 -12.72
N GLU A 64 23.33 -5.82 -12.19
CA GLU A 64 24.69 -5.62 -12.72
C GLU A 64 24.95 -6.39 -14.03
N SER A 65 24.23 -7.50 -14.23
CA SER A 65 24.36 -8.39 -15.39
C SER A 65 22.99 -8.75 -15.97
N PRO A 66 22.92 -9.16 -17.24
CA PRO A 66 21.66 -9.57 -17.86
C PRO A 66 21.16 -10.88 -17.26
N LEU A 67 19.85 -11.03 -17.25
CA LEU A 67 19.14 -12.27 -16.99
C LEU A 67 19.20 -13.14 -18.24
N ILE A 68 19.70 -14.37 -18.11
CA ILE A 68 19.82 -15.30 -19.24
C ILE A 68 18.78 -16.40 -19.09
N TYR A 69 17.80 -16.48 -19.99
CA TYR A 69 16.77 -17.53 -20.01
C TYR A 69 16.87 -18.38 -21.28
N LYS A 70 16.44 -19.64 -21.23
CA LYS A 70 16.17 -20.39 -22.46
C LYS A 70 14.94 -19.82 -23.14
N ILE A 71 14.96 -19.78 -24.47
CA ILE A 71 13.81 -19.30 -25.26
C ILE A 71 12.54 -20.10 -24.97
N SER A 72 12.66 -21.40 -24.66
CA SER A 72 11.53 -22.26 -24.31
C SER A 72 10.88 -21.94 -22.95
N ASP A 73 11.56 -21.18 -22.08
CA ASP A 73 11.00 -20.73 -20.79
C ASP A 73 10.28 -19.37 -20.92
N VAL A 74 10.41 -18.71 -22.08
CA VAL A 74 9.93 -17.36 -22.36
C VAL A 74 8.58 -17.43 -23.09
N GLN A 75 7.60 -16.68 -22.59
CA GLN A 75 6.33 -16.49 -23.29
C GLN A 75 6.49 -15.49 -24.44
N GLY A 76 7.19 -14.38 -24.17
CA GLY A 76 7.58 -13.42 -25.18
C GLY A 76 8.26 -12.18 -24.61
N ALA A 77 8.93 -11.42 -25.47
CA ALA A 77 9.42 -10.08 -25.22
C ALA A 77 8.57 -9.05 -25.98
N TYR A 78 8.23 -7.96 -25.31
CA TYR A 78 7.32 -6.92 -25.77
C TYR A 78 8.04 -5.58 -25.70
N PHE A 79 7.95 -4.79 -26.76
CA PHE A 79 8.62 -3.50 -26.88
C PHE A 79 7.57 -2.41 -27.13
N PRO A 80 7.67 -1.25 -26.48
CA PRO A 80 6.78 -0.13 -26.68
C PRO A 80 6.99 0.48 -28.06
N SER A 81 5.89 0.85 -28.71
CA SER A 81 5.95 1.51 -30.02
C SER A 81 6.69 2.84 -29.92
N PRO A 82 7.64 3.12 -30.84
CA PRO A 82 8.15 4.47 -31.04
C PRO A 82 6.99 5.43 -31.33
N LYS A 83 7.07 6.68 -30.86
CA LYS A 83 6.02 7.70 -31.06
C LYS A 83 5.67 7.99 -32.53
N ASN A 84 6.57 7.66 -33.46
CA ASN A 84 6.43 7.90 -34.89
C ASN A 84 6.62 6.62 -35.71
N SER A 85 6.13 5.47 -35.25
CA SER A 85 6.12 4.26 -36.07
C SER A 85 5.21 4.47 -37.29
N SER A 86 5.73 4.13 -38.47
CA SER A 86 4.97 4.11 -39.72
C SER A 86 4.70 2.66 -40.12
N LEU A 87 3.61 2.46 -40.86
CA LEU A 87 3.32 1.19 -41.51
C LEU A 87 4.38 0.79 -42.52
N ALA A 88 4.42 -0.51 -42.82
CA ALA A 88 5.25 -1.02 -43.89
C ALA A 88 4.85 -0.35 -45.20
N THR A 89 5.81 -0.03 -46.05
CA THR A 89 5.55 0.45 -47.41
C THR A 89 5.33 -0.72 -48.36
N GLY A 90 4.62 -0.50 -49.45
CA GLY A 90 4.37 -1.51 -50.48
C GLY A 90 2.95 -1.48 -51.05
N GLU A 91 2.82 -2.02 -52.26
CA GLU A 91 1.54 -2.10 -52.94
C GLU A 91 0.66 -3.25 -52.42
N SER A 92 1.28 -4.32 -51.93
CA SER A 92 0.63 -5.58 -51.55
C SER A 92 1.07 -6.08 -50.17
N ALA A 93 0.15 -6.75 -49.48
CA ALA A 93 0.40 -7.56 -48.29
C ALA A 93 0.22 -9.04 -48.64
N VAL A 94 1.22 -9.86 -48.39
CA VAL A 94 1.26 -11.30 -48.65
C VAL A 94 1.11 -12.03 -47.31
N GLU A 95 0.00 -12.75 -47.13
CA GLU A 95 -0.30 -13.53 -45.94
C GLU A 95 -0.08 -15.02 -46.21
N PHE A 96 0.58 -15.69 -45.27
CA PHE A 96 0.95 -17.11 -45.36
C PHE A 96 0.05 -17.97 -44.48
N HIS A 97 -0.05 -19.28 -44.79
CA HIS A 97 -0.87 -20.22 -44.03
C HIS A 97 -0.46 -20.39 -42.56
N ASN A 98 0.77 -20.02 -42.20
CA ASN A 98 1.26 -20.02 -40.81
C ASN A 98 0.96 -18.70 -40.06
N GLY A 99 0.26 -17.75 -40.70
CA GLY A 99 -0.06 -16.44 -40.14
C GLY A 99 1.02 -15.36 -40.37
N ASP A 100 2.15 -15.70 -41.01
CA ASP A 100 3.17 -14.70 -41.37
C ASP A 100 2.63 -13.70 -42.38
N VAL A 101 3.19 -12.48 -42.37
CA VAL A 101 2.78 -11.38 -43.26
C VAL A 101 4.00 -10.60 -43.71
N LEU A 102 4.13 -10.45 -45.02
CA LEU A 102 5.14 -9.62 -45.67
C LEU A 102 4.47 -8.55 -46.53
N PHE A 103 5.13 -7.40 -46.66
CA PHE A 103 4.64 -6.29 -47.49
C PHE A 103 5.63 -6.02 -48.61
N GLY A 104 5.15 -5.49 -49.73
CA GLY A 104 6.01 -5.09 -50.83
C GLY A 104 5.27 -5.05 -52.16
N LYS A 105 6.06 -5.02 -53.23
CA LYS A 105 5.56 -5.08 -54.60
C LYS A 105 5.81 -6.46 -55.19
N ILE A 106 4.78 -7.06 -55.79
CA ILE A 106 4.96 -8.34 -56.49
C ILE A 106 5.69 -8.07 -57.80
N ALA A 107 6.96 -8.48 -57.85
CA ALA A 107 7.85 -8.31 -59.01
C ALA A 107 7.60 -9.35 -60.11
N GLY A 108 7.09 -10.53 -59.71
CA GLY A 108 6.73 -11.62 -60.59
C GLY A 108 6.32 -12.86 -59.82
N SER A 109 5.58 -13.75 -60.46
CA SER A 109 5.22 -15.05 -59.91
C SER A 109 5.34 -16.13 -60.98
N ASP A 110 5.82 -17.30 -60.59
CA ASP A 110 5.78 -18.53 -61.36
C ASP A 110 5.00 -19.62 -60.60
N ASP A 111 5.03 -20.86 -61.08
CA ASP A 111 4.28 -21.96 -60.49
C ASP A 111 4.75 -22.34 -59.07
N GLN A 112 5.97 -21.94 -58.67
CA GLN A 112 6.57 -22.34 -57.38
C GLN A 112 6.88 -21.16 -56.46
N THR A 113 7.12 -19.98 -56.99
CA THR A 113 7.62 -18.83 -56.24
C THR A 113 6.87 -17.54 -56.57
N ILE A 114 6.77 -16.66 -55.57
CA ILE A 114 6.40 -15.27 -55.74
C ILE A 114 7.63 -14.44 -55.37
N ARG A 115 8.02 -13.52 -56.26
CA ARG A 115 9.09 -12.55 -56.00
C ARG A 115 8.46 -11.27 -55.46
N LEU A 116 8.87 -10.89 -54.26
CA LEU A 116 8.38 -9.74 -53.53
C LEU A 116 9.54 -8.75 -53.34
N GLU A 117 9.46 -7.60 -54.00
CA GLU A 117 10.34 -6.46 -53.74
C GLU A 117 9.90 -5.81 -52.42
N ASN A 118 10.72 -5.94 -51.38
CA ASN A 118 10.47 -5.35 -50.06
C ASN A 118 11.50 -4.24 -49.77
N ASP A 119 11.03 -3.07 -49.33
CA ASP A 119 11.90 -1.91 -49.13
C ASP A 119 12.96 -2.11 -48.02
N LYS A 120 12.69 -2.97 -47.03
CA LYS A 120 13.60 -3.24 -45.91
C LYS A 120 14.56 -4.40 -46.18
N TYR A 121 14.07 -5.45 -46.82
CA TYR A 121 14.78 -6.72 -46.96
C TYR A 121 15.20 -7.03 -48.41
N GLY A 122 14.89 -6.14 -49.35
CA GLY A 122 15.19 -6.30 -50.77
C GLY A 122 14.30 -7.34 -51.45
N ASP A 123 14.85 -7.98 -52.47
CA ASP A 123 14.14 -9.00 -53.26
C ASP A 123 13.99 -10.30 -52.45
N LEU A 124 12.77 -10.56 -52.02
CA LEU A 124 12.40 -11.78 -51.31
C LEU A 124 11.79 -12.80 -52.27
N SER A 125 12.21 -14.05 -52.14
CA SER A 125 11.59 -15.19 -52.84
C SER A 125 10.78 -15.99 -51.84
N VAL A 126 9.46 -16.04 -52.03
CA VAL A 126 8.52 -16.76 -51.16
C VAL A 126 7.94 -17.96 -51.91
N THR A 127 7.74 -19.08 -51.24
CA THR A 127 7.16 -20.27 -51.86
C THR A 127 5.66 -20.10 -52.07
N ARG A 128 5.17 -20.23 -53.31
CA ARG A 128 3.80 -19.93 -53.70
C ARG A 128 2.76 -20.78 -52.94
N ASN A 129 3.05 -22.07 -52.72
CA ASN A 129 2.14 -22.98 -51.99
C ASN A 129 1.99 -22.64 -50.49
N ARG A 130 2.84 -21.77 -49.94
CA ARG A 130 2.75 -21.30 -48.55
C ARG A 130 1.93 -20.02 -48.41
N VAL A 131 1.68 -19.32 -49.52
CA VAL A 131 0.88 -18.09 -49.55
C VAL A 131 -0.58 -18.48 -49.50
N GLN A 132 -1.28 -17.94 -48.50
CA GLN A 132 -2.71 -18.11 -48.35
C GLN A 132 -3.46 -17.10 -49.23
N ARG A 133 -3.03 -15.84 -49.20
CA ARG A 133 -3.74 -14.73 -49.85
C ARG A 133 -2.86 -13.50 -49.99
N VAL A 134 -3.21 -12.67 -50.97
CA VAL A 134 -2.58 -11.38 -51.23
C VAL A 134 -3.66 -10.30 -51.22
N TYR A 135 -3.41 -9.22 -50.50
CA TYR A 135 -4.28 -8.04 -50.46
C TYR A 135 -3.56 -6.82 -50.97
N ARG A 136 -4.35 -5.88 -51.44
CA ARG A 136 -3.87 -4.53 -51.70
C ARG A 136 -3.56 -3.80 -50.38
N TRP A 137 -2.37 -3.22 -50.30
CA TRP A 137 -1.86 -2.54 -49.09
C TRP A 137 -1.67 -1.04 -49.28
N ASN A 138 -1.15 -0.59 -50.42
CA ASN A 138 -0.92 0.82 -50.77
C ASN A 138 -0.30 1.65 -49.62
N ASP A 139 0.87 1.25 -49.11
CA ASP A 139 1.59 1.94 -48.02
C ASP A 139 0.77 2.08 -46.73
N GLY A 140 -0.15 1.14 -46.48
CA GLY A 140 -0.97 1.14 -45.27
C GLY A 140 -2.10 2.17 -45.28
N GLN A 141 -2.43 2.75 -46.44
CA GLN A 141 -3.58 3.64 -46.56
C GLN A 141 -4.87 2.93 -46.12
N GLY A 142 -5.52 3.45 -45.07
CA GLY A 142 -6.76 2.90 -44.51
C GLY A 142 -6.57 2.10 -43.21
N VAL A 143 -5.35 1.91 -42.72
CA VAL A 143 -5.09 1.33 -41.39
C VAL A 143 -5.07 2.45 -40.35
N THR A 144 -5.79 2.24 -39.23
CA THR A 144 -5.94 3.28 -38.21
C THR A 144 -5.20 2.96 -36.90
N ALA A 145 -4.90 1.71 -36.61
CA ALA A 145 -4.14 1.36 -35.39
C ALA A 145 -3.24 0.15 -35.62
N ILE A 146 -2.04 0.14 -35.03
CA ILE A 146 -1.04 -0.95 -35.19
C ILE A 146 -0.55 -1.50 -33.85
N ASP A 147 -0.68 -0.75 -32.75
CA ASP A 147 -0.41 -1.18 -31.36
C ASP A 147 -1.29 -0.40 -30.38
N CYS A 148 -1.34 -0.82 -29.10
CA CYS A 148 -2.22 -0.22 -28.10
C CYS A 148 -1.84 1.23 -27.71
N GLY A 149 -0.69 1.76 -28.15
CA GLY A 149 -0.27 3.12 -27.83
C GLY A 149 0.01 3.36 -26.34
N SER A 150 0.02 4.63 -25.92
CA SER A 150 0.12 4.98 -24.50
C SER A 150 -1.27 5.05 -23.88
N LEU A 151 -1.40 4.76 -22.58
CA LEU A 151 -2.68 4.88 -21.88
C LEU A 151 -3.30 6.29 -22.01
N GLY A 152 -2.49 7.33 -22.24
CA GLY A 152 -2.96 8.70 -22.47
C GLY A 152 -3.79 8.90 -23.74
N ASP A 153 -3.71 7.97 -24.70
CA ASP A 153 -4.50 7.98 -25.94
C ASP A 153 -5.89 7.32 -25.76
N TRP A 154 -6.18 6.81 -24.56
CA TRP A 154 -7.39 6.06 -24.24
C TRP A 154 -8.31 6.82 -23.30
N ASP A 155 -9.60 6.70 -23.55
CA ASP A 155 -10.63 7.13 -22.62
C ASP A 155 -10.81 6.06 -21.54
N VAL A 156 -10.39 6.39 -20.32
CA VAL A 156 -10.51 5.52 -19.15
C VAL A 156 -11.81 5.83 -18.41
N GLY A 157 -12.55 4.78 -18.04
CA GLY A 157 -13.80 4.93 -17.30
C GLY A 157 -13.66 5.62 -15.93
N PRO A 158 -14.78 5.86 -15.20
CA PRO A 158 -14.82 6.66 -13.96
C PRO A 158 -13.89 6.16 -12.83
N ALA A 159 -13.42 4.92 -12.89
CA ALA A 159 -12.30 4.42 -12.09
C ALA A 159 -10.94 4.85 -12.68
N ALA A 160 -10.70 6.17 -12.74
CA ALA A 160 -9.43 6.71 -13.21
C ALA A 160 -8.26 6.14 -12.38
N GLY A 161 -7.25 5.58 -13.06
CA GLY A 161 -6.12 4.86 -12.44
C GLY A 161 -6.30 3.33 -12.31
N ALA A 162 -7.44 2.77 -12.78
CA ALA A 162 -7.64 1.32 -12.80
C ALA A 162 -6.81 0.58 -13.86
N TRP A 163 -6.38 1.29 -14.91
CA TRP A 163 -5.48 0.77 -15.94
C TRP A 163 -4.09 1.36 -15.77
N THR A 164 -3.08 0.55 -16.05
CA THR A 164 -1.67 0.92 -16.02
C THR A 164 -1.01 0.55 -17.34
N GLU A 165 -0.05 1.36 -17.76
CA GLU A 165 0.78 1.05 -18.91
C GLU A 165 1.99 0.23 -18.45
N PHE A 166 2.24 -0.91 -19.09
CA PHE A 166 3.35 -1.79 -18.77
C PHE A 166 3.96 -2.40 -20.03
N GLY A 167 5.16 -1.93 -20.41
CA GLY A 167 5.91 -2.43 -21.58
C GLY A 167 5.17 -2.27 -22.90
N GLY A 168 4.47 -1.14 -23.10
CA GLY A 168 3.64 -0.90 -24.29
C GLY A 168 2.29 -1.63 -24.30
N ASN A 169 1.94 -2.32 -23.21
CA ASN A 169 0.64 -2.96 -23.03
C ASN A 169 -0.21 -2.17 -22.03
N LEU A 170 -1.52 -2.33 -22.11
CA LEU A 170 -2.45 -1.80 -21.11
C LEU A 170 -2.88 -2.93 -20.19
N GLN A 171 -2.68 -2.78 -18.89
CA GLN A 171 -2.98 -3.80 -17.88
C GLN A 171 -3.93 -3.29 -16.80
N THR A 172 -4.77 -4.19 -16.28
CA THR A 172 -5.59 -3.92 -15.10
C THR A 172 -5.78 -5.20 -14.29
N ASP A 173 -5.88 -5.07 -12.98
CA ASP A 173 -6.38 -6.12 -12.07
C ASP A 173 -7.64 -5.66 -11.31
N GLN A 174 -8.16 -4.47 -11.63
CA GLN A 174 -9.29 -3.87 -10.96
C GLN A 174 -10.59 -4.34 -11.62
N PRO A 175 -11.57 -4.83 -10.84
CA PRO A 175 -12.90 -5.10 -11.36
C PRO A 175 -13.56 -3.80 -11.82
N ASP A 176 -14.46 -3.92 -12.79
CA ASP A 176 -15.21 -2.82 -13.43
C ASP A 176 -14.35 -1.80 -14.20
N ALA A 177 -13.07 -2.11 -14.42
CA ALA A 177 -12.16 -1.24 -15.18
C ALA A 177 -12.56 -1.20 -16.66
N THR A 178 -12.65 0.00 -17.23
CA THR A 178 -13.08 0.21 -18.64
C THR A 178 -12.02 0.96 -19.44
N LEU A 179 -11.75 0.49 -20.66
CA LEU A 179 -11.01 1.19 -21.70
C LEU A 179 -11.91 1.45 -22.91
N LEU A 180 -11.79 2.64 -23.49
CA LEU A 180 -12.49 3.05 -24.70
C LEU A 180 -11.48 3.73 -25.65
N HIS A 181 -11.60 3.46 -26.95
CA HIS A 181 -10.80 4.14 -27.98
C HIS A 181 -11.58 4.26 -29.30
N HIS A 182 -11.41 5.39 -30.00
CA HIS A 182 -11.94 5.58 -31.35
C HIS A 182 -10.98 4.97 -32.37
N LEU A 183 -11.39 3.91 -33.09
CA LEU A 183 -10.50 3.15 -33.99
C LEU A 183 -10.84 3.30 -35.48
N SER A 184 -11.76 4.20 -35.82
CA SER A 184 -12.24 4.40 -37.19
C SER A 184 -12.67 3.10 -37.88
N ILE A 185 -13.31 2.19 -37.12
CA ILE A 185 -13.88 0.96 -37.68
C ILE A 185 -14.90 1.36 -38.76
N ALA A 186 -14.59 1.01 -40.01
CA ALA A 186 -15.43 1.33 -41.15
C ALA A 186 -16.59 0.31 -41.29
N GLY A 187 -17.45 0.51 -42.29
CA GLY A 187 -18.55 -0.43 -42.57
C GLY A 187 -18.07 -1.86 -42.81
N LYS A 188 -16.91 -2.02 -43.43
CA LYS A 188 -16.14 -3.27 -43.47
C LYS A 188 -14.75 -3.03 -42.92
N SER A 189 -14.29 -3.91 -42.04
CA SER A 189 -12.97 -3.79 -41.43
C SER A 189 -12.43 -5.14 -41.01
N ARG A 190 -11.11 -5.25 -41.04
CA ARG A 190 -10.39 -6.34 -40.37
C ARG A 190 -9.80 -5.81 -39.06
N ILE A 191 -10.02 -6.55 -37.98
CA ILE A 191 -9.56 -6.20 -36.65
C ILE A 191 -8.65 -7.31 -36.14
N GLU A 192 -7.45 -6.98 -35.70
CA GLU A 192 -6.59 -7.90 -34.96
C GLU A 192 -6.57 -7.51 -33.50
N ILE A 193 -6.80 -8.47 -32.61
CA ILE A 193 -6.83 -8.23 -31.16
C ILE A 193 -6.06 -9.30 -30.40
N GLU A 194 -5.41 -8.86 -29.33
CA GLU A 194 -4.75 -9.74 -28.40
C GLU A 194 -4.98 -9.35 -26.94
N ILE A 195 -5.54 -10.29 -26.18
CA ILE A 195 -5.84 -10.13 -24.75
C ILE A 195 -5.17 -11.25 -23.98
N GLY A 196 -4.30 -10.92 -23.03
CA GLY A 196 -3.72 -11.86 -22.06
C GLY A 196 -4.37 -11.73 -20.68
N TRP A 197 -4.24 -12.75 -19.84
CA TRP A 197 -4.75 -12.72 -18.47
C TRP A 197 -3.89 -13.48 -17.46
N GLN A 198 -4.15 -13.28 -16.16
CA GLN A 198 -3.62 -14.14 -15.09
C GLN A 198 -4.77 -14.66 -14.23
N GLY A 199 -4.82 -15.98 -14.03
CA GLY A 199 -5.98 -16.64 -13.40
C GLY A 199 -7.20 -16.71 -14.33
N PRO A 200 -8.40 -16.99 -13.81
CA PRO A 200 -9.62 -17.02 -14.63
C PRO A 200 -9.97 -15.61 -15.13
N PRO A 201 -10.06 -15.37 -16.45
CA PRO A 201 -10.45 -14.09 -17.00
C PRO A 201 -11.97 -13.92 -16.90
N ASN A 202 -12.42 -12.68 -16.78
CA ASN A 202 -13.81 -12.32 -17.01
C ASN A 202 -13.87 -10.91 -17.61
N PHE A 203 -14.21 -10.80 -18.90
CA PHE A 203 -14.16 -9.55 -19.63
C PHE A 203 -15.18 -9.50 -20.76
N VAL A 204 -15.44 -8.28 -21.24
CA VAL A 204 -16.23 -8.01 -22.44
C VAL A 204 -15.45 -7.08 -23.35
N ALA A 205 -15.18 -7.50 -24.59
CA ALA A 205 -14.57 -6.68 -25.63
C ALA A 205 -15.58 -6.41 -26.74
N ALA A 206 -15.98 -5.16 -26.96
CA ALA A 206 -17.02 -4.76 -27.90
C ALA A 206 -16.45 -3.90 -29.04
N PHE A 207 -16.88 -4.18 -30.28
CA PHE A 207 -16.41 -3.50 -31.50
C PHE A 207 -17.57 -2.84 -32.24
N GLY A 208 -17.37 -1.59 -32.66
CA GLY A 208 -18.43 -0.79 -33.29
C GLY A 208 -19.38 -0.21 -32.25
N VAL A 209 -18.83 0.56 -31.31
CA VAL A 209 -19.57 1.20 -30.21
C VAL A 209 -19.70 2.71 -30.47
N ASP A 210 -20.81 3.32 -30.06
CA ASP A 210 -20.92 4.76 -29.87
C ASP A 210 -20.68 5.07 -28.39
N PRO A 211 -19.62 5.81 -28.01
CA PRO A 211 -19.33 6.08 -26.61
C PRO A 211 -20.38 6.97 -25.93
N SER A 212 -21.22 7.68 -26.70
CA SER A 212 -22.29 8.52 -26.18
C SER A 212 -23.58 7.74 -25.87
N ASP A 213 -23.71 6.50 -26.35
CA ASP A 213 -24.88 5.65 -26.16
C ASP A 213 -24.49 4.26 -25.60
N PRO A 214 -24.72 4.01 -24.31
CA PRO A 214 -24.42 2.72 -23.67
C PRO A 214 -25.12 1.51 -24.30
N GLU A 215 -26.28 1.70 -24.94
CA GLU A 215 -27.04 0.60 -25.58
C GLU A 215 -26.33 0.07 -26.84
N THR A 216 -25.46 0.87 -27.45
CA THR A 216 -24.68 0.44 -28.61
C THR A 216 -23.63 -0.62 -28.24
N ALA A 217 -23.07 -0.57 -27.03
CA ALA A 217 -22.15 -1.60 -26.56
C ALA A 217 -22.85 -2.96 -26.40
N ALA A 218 -24.11 -2.96 -25.94
CA ALA A 218 -24.93 -4.16 -25.79
C ALA A 218 -25.44 -4.72 -27.13
N SER A 219 -25.40 -3.94 -28.22
CA SER A 219 -25.81 -4.36 -29.57
C SER A 219 -24.65 -4.48 -30.57
N ALA A 220 -23.43 -4.19 -30.13
CA ALA A 220 -22.18 -4.40 -30.85
C ALA A 220 -21.82 -5.88 -30.94
N VAL A 221 -20.91 -6.21 -31.86
CA VAL A 221 -20.24 -7.51 -31.83
C VAL A 221 -19.28 -7.56 -30.65
N ARG A 222 -19.34 -8.65 -29.87
CA ARG A 222 -18.61 -8.79 -28.62
C ARG A 222 -17.86 -10.11 -28.51
N ILE A 223 -16.80 -10.08 -27.72
CA ILE A 223 -16.14 -11.26 -27.15
C ILE A 223 -16.40 -11.24 -25.65
N GLU A 224 -16.92 -12.34 -25.11
CA GLU A 224 -17.25 -12.51 -23.69
C GLU A 224 -16.68 -13.82 -23.14
N VAL A 225 -16.61 -13.94 -21.80
CA VAL A 225 -16.18 -15.17 -21.12
C VAL A 225 -17.34 -15.76 -20.31
N TRP A 226 -17.86 -16.93 -20.71
CA TRP A 226 -18.97 -17.63 -20.06
C TRP A 226 -18.54 -19.03 -19.63
N ASP A 227 -18.65 -19.38 -18.35
CA ASP A 227 -18.37 -20.73 -17.82
C ASP A 227 -17.07 -21.37 -18.37
N GLN A 228 -15.95 -20.62 -18.32
CA GLN A 228 -14.63 -21.01 -18.86
C GLN A 228 -14.51 -21.09 -20.40
N GLN A 229 -15.50 -20.59 -21.14
CA GLN A 229 -15.47 -20.49 -22.59
C GLN A 229 -15.36 -19.03 -23.02
N VAL A 230 -14.54 -18.77 -24.04
CA VAL A 230 -14.54 -17.50 -24.76
C VAL A 230 -15.56 -17.61 -25.89
N VAL A 231 -16.52 -16.70 -25.94
CA VAL A 231 -17.63 -16.72 -26.90
C VAL A 231 -17.67 -15.43 -27.72
N ALA A 232 -17.99 -15.56 -29.00
CA ALA A 232 -18.40 -14.48 -29.87
C ALA A 232 -19.91 -14.29 -29.73
N VAL A 233 -20.35 -13.05 -29.52
CA VAL A 233 -21.77 -12.70 -29.38
C VAL A 233 -22.08 -11.52 -30.28
N TRP A 234 -23.16 -11.60 -31.05
CA TRP A 234 -23.77 -10.41 -31.63
C TRP A 234 -25.26 -10.43 -31.35
N GLU A 235 -25.72 -9.43 -30.60
CA GLU A 235 -27.12 -9.26 -30.21
C GLU A 235 -27.73 -8.04 -30.88
N ARG A 236 -28.93 -8.18 -31.45
CA ARG A 236 -29.73 -7.07 -31.96
C ARG A 236 -31.22 -7.32 -31.74
N ASP A 237 -31.90 -6.33 -31.16
CA ASP A 237 -33.32 -6.36 -30.83
C ASP A 237 -33.70 -7.59 -29.98
N ASP A 238 -34.43 -8.57 -30.53
CA ASP A 238 -34.89 -9.79 -29.83
C ASP A 238 -34.09 -11.05 -30.20
N ARG A 239 -32.97 -10.93 -30.91
CA ARG A 239 -32.16 -12.06 -31.37
C ARG A 239 -30.68 -11.86 -31.11
N ALA A 240 -30.02 -12.93 -30.66
CA ALA A 240 -28.58 -13.03 -30.57
C ALA A 240 -28.09 -14.24 -31.36
N ASP A 241 -26.94 -14.09 -32.00
CA ASP A 241 -26.16 -15.20 -32.51
C ASP A 241 -24.88 -15.33 -31.69
N ILE A 242 -24.57 -16.57 -31.26
CA ILE A 242 -23.54 -16.86 -30.28
C ILE A 242 -22.75 -18.07 -30.77
N ALA A 243 -21.43 -17.96 -30.77
CA ALA A 243 -20.53 -19.05 -31.15
C ALA A 243 -19.34 -19.13 -30.19
N VAL A 244 -18.92 -20.36 -29.85
CA VAL A 244 -17.75 -20.59 -29.01
C VAL A 244 -16.49 -20.41 -29.83
N ILE A 245 -15.54 -19.61 -29.34
CA ILE A 245 -14.22 -19.39 -29.94
C ILE A 245 -13.22 -20.42 -29.41
N GLY A 246 -13.26 -20.69 -28.10
CA GLY A 246 -12.35 -21.65 -27.44
C GLY A 246 -12.55 -21.72 -25.93
N ASN A 247 -11.87 -22.65 -25.26
CA ASN A 247 -11.91 -22.78 -23.80
C ASN A 247 -10.69 -22.08 -23.16
N VAL A 248 -10.92 -21.36 -22.05
CA VAL A 248 -9.91 -20.54 -21.36
C VAL A 248 -8.66 -21.34 -20.97
N ASP A 249 -8.83 -22.59 -20.54
CA ASP A 249 -7.77 -23.50 -20.14
C ASP A 249 -6.88 -23.97 -21.31
N GLN A 250 -7.43 -23.99 -22.53
CA GLN A 250 -6.73 -24.37 -23.76
C GLN A 250 -6.05 -23.19 -24.45
N LEU A 251 -6.39 -21.95 -24.05
CA LEU A 251 -5.88 -20.72 -24.65
C LEU A 251 -4.58 -20.23 -24.00
N ASN A 252 -3.95 -21.00 -23.11
CA ASN A 252 -2.66 -20.66 -22.51
C ASN A 252 -2.57 -19.22 -21.95
N GLN A 253 -3.64 -18.79 -21.27
CA GLN A 253 -3.77 -17.46 -20.67
C GLN A 253 -3.78 -16.29 -21.66
N GLN A 254 -4.11 -16.55 -22.93
CA GLN A 254 -4.06 -15.54 -23.97
C GLN A 254 -5.02 -15.82 -25.14
N LEU A 255 -5.71 -14.80 -25.62
CA LEU A 255 -6.56 -14.83 -26.79
C LEU A 255 -5.92 -14.02 -27.92
N ARG A 256 -5.71 -14.65 -29.08
CA ARG A 256 -5.22 -14.02 -30.32
C ARG A 256 -6.24 -14.27 -31.43
N LEU A 257 -6.77 -13.21 -32.00
CA LEU A 257 -7.83 -13.32 -33.01
C LEU A 257 -7.68 -12.28 -34.11
N THR A 258 -8.13 -12.67 -35.30
CA THR A 258 -8.49 -11.76 -36.39
C THR A 258 -10.00 -11.78 -36.55
N ILE A 259 -10.62 -10.62 -36.73
CA ILE A 259 -12.07 -10.45 -36.87
C ILE A 259 -12.33 -9.72 -38.19
N ASP A 260 -13.01 -10.38 -39.12
CA ASP A 260 -13.55 -9.76 -40.31
C ASP A 260 -14.97 -9.27 -40.01
N LEU A 261 -15.14 -7.95 -39.86
CA LEU A 261 -16.39 -7.31 -39.48
C LEU A 261 -17.03 -6.59 -40.66
N ASP A 262 -18.25 -6.98 -41.02
CA ASP A 262 -19.13 -6.26 -41.93
C ASP A 262 -20.36 -5.76 -41.17
N GLN A 263 -20.35 -4.48 -40.80
CA GLN A 263 -21.41 -3.82 -40.04
C GLN A 263 -22.69 -3.67 -40.88
N ALA A 264 -22.57 -3.52 -42.20
CA ALA A 264 -23.71 -3.37 -43.10
C ALA A 264 -24.42 -4.70 -43.34
N ALA A 265 -23.65 -5.78 -43.54
CA ALA A 265 -24.17 -7.15 -43.63
C ALA A 265 -24.51 -7.76 -42.26
N ALA A 266 -24.15 -7.08 -41.17
CA ALA A 266 -24.30 -7.52 -39.79
C ALA A 266 -23.74 -8.94 -39.55
N ARG A 267 -22.52 -9.16 -40.04
CA ARG A 267 -21.80 -10.44 -39.97
C ARG A 267 -20.36 -10.21 -39.50
N ALA A 268 -19.90 -11.07 -38.61
CA ALA A 268 -18.52 -11.08 -38.14
C ALA A 268 -17.95 -12.50 -38.19
N THR A 269 -16.78 -12.65 -38.81
CA THR A 269 -16.05 -13.92 -38.87
C THR A 269 -14.81 -13.80 -38.01
N PHE A 270 -14.65 -14.73 -37.06
CA PHE A 270 -13.53 -14.79 -36.13
C PHE A 270 -12.56 -15.87 -36.59
N LEU A 271 -11.30 -15.51 -36.75
CA LEU A 271 -10.24 -16.40 -37.21
C LEU A 271 -9.17 -16.53 -36.13
N SER A 272 -8.56 -17.71 -36.05
CA SER A 272 -7.36 -17.96 -35.25
C SER A 272 -6.17 -17.17 -35.79
N ASP A 273 -5.09 -17.13 -35.03
CA ASP A 273 -3.79 -16.61 -35.47
C ASP A 273 -3.22 -17.32 -36.71
N LYS A 274 -3.68 -18.55 -37.01
CA LYS A 274 -3.38 -19.32 -38.22
C LYS A 274 -4.41 -19.12 -39.35
N GLY A 275 -5.33 -18.17 -39.21
CA GLY A 275 -6.34 -17.87 -40.21
C GLY A 275 -7.45 -18.93 -40.34
N GLN A 276 -7.61 -19.83 -39.38
CA GLN A 276 -8.71 -20.80 -39.36
C GLN A 276 -9.97 -20.15 -38.82
N VAL A 277 -11.13 -20.36 -39.45
CA VAL A 277 -12.40 -19.84 -38.95
C VAL A 277 -12.78 -20.57 -37.66
N LEU A 278 -12.84 -19.83 -36.55
CA LEU A 278 -13.24 -20.31 -35.23
C LEU A 278 -14.73 -20.10 -34.99
N ALA A 279 -15.26 -18.97 -35.45
CA ALA A 279 -16.67 -18.61 -35.31
C ALA A 279 -17.14 -17.71 -36.46
N ASP A 280 -18.42 -17.79 -36.79
CA ASP A 280 -19.10 -16.88 -37.71
C ASP A 280 -20.43 -16.51 -37.07
N VAL A 281 -20.61 -15.24 -36.71
CA VAL A 281 -21.84 -14.76 -36.06
C VAL A 281 -22.53 -13.76 -36.97
N LYS A 282 -23.85 -13.89 -37.09
CA LYS A 282 -24.66 -13.08 -37.99
C LYS A 282 -26.01 -12.73 -37.39
N VAL A 283 -26.35 -11.45 -37.42
CA VAL A 283 -27.66 -10.94 -37.04
C VAL A 283 -28.37 -10.28 -38.21
N LYS A 284 -29.60 -9.83 -37.99
CA LYS A 284 -30.37 -9.13 -39.02
C LYS A 284 -29.74 -7.76 -39.31
N PRO A 285 -29.45 -7.44 -40.59
CA PRO A 285 -29.01 -6.11 -40.97
C PRO A 285 -30.04 -5.03 -40.59
N LYS A 286 -29.55 -3.88 -40.17
CA LYS A 286 -30.33 -2.67 -39.87
C LYS A 286 -29.62 -1.50 -40.56
N ASP A 287 -30.41 -0.54 -41.05
CA ASP A 287 -29.89 0.68 -41.68
C ASP A 287 -29.41 1.62 -40.57
N THR A 288 -28.24 1.32 -40.03
CA THR A 288 -27.55 2.09 -39.00
C THR A 288 -26.16 2.48 -39.51
N PRO A 289 -25.70 3.71 -39.26
CA PRO A 289 -24.33 4.10 -39.58
C PRO A 289 -23.32 3.13 -38.96
N ALA A 290 -22.20 2.91 -39.65
CA ALA A 290 -21.08 2.17 -39.08
C ALA A 290 -20.54 2.91 -37.86
N LEU A 291 -20.37 2.19 -36.75
CA LEU A 291 -19.83 2.71 -35.50
C LEU A 291 -18.32 2.42 -35.45
N SER A 292 -17.55 3.34 -34.85
CA SER A 292 -16.10 3.41 -35.03
C SER A 292 -15.28 3.08 -33.77
N CYS A 293 -15.89 2.94 -32.59
CA CYS A 293 -15.15 2.77 -31.35
C CYS A 293 -15.05 1.31 -30.88
N PHE A 294 -14.04 1.07 -30.06
CA PHE A 294 -13.82 -0.17 -29.32
C PHE A 294 -13.94 0.10 -27.83
N LYS A 295 -14.52 -0.86 -27.10
CA LYS A 295 -14.65 -0.82 -25.64
C LYS A 295 -14.22 -2.15 -25.03
N LEU A 296 -13.35 -2.09 -24.02
CA LEU A 296 -12.94 -3.25 -23.22
C LEU A 296 -13.36 -3.04 -21.77
N TYR A 297 -14.01 -4.05 -21.19
CA TYR A 297 -14.51 -4.04 -19.82
C TYR A 297 -13.95 -5.23 -19.04
N ASN A 298 -13.21 -4.96 -17.96
CA ASN A 298 -12.74 -5.99 -17.03
C ASN A 298 -13.80 -6.22 -15.96
N LEU A 299 -14.43 -7.39 -15.93
CA LEU A 299 -15.39 -7.75 -14.89
C LEU A 299 -14.65 -8.31 -13.65
N SER A 300 -13.63 -9.13 -13.87
CA SER A 300 -12.76 -9.64 -12.80
C SER A 300 -11.49 -10.28 -13.33
N GLY A 301 -10.47 -10.35 -12.49
CA GLY A 301 -9.18 -10.97 -12.82
C GLY A 301 -8.23 -9.95 -13.41
N THR A 302 -7.04 -10.42 -13.78
CA THR A 302 -5.99 -9.60 -14.37
C THR A 302 -6.08 -9.68 -15.88
N LEU A 303 -6.18 -8.55 -16.57
CA LEU A 303 -6.19 -8.46 -18.04
C LEU A 303 -5.03 -7.63 -18.55
N THR A 304 -4.52 -8.03 -19.71
CA THR A 304 -3.53 -7.27 -20.49
C THR A 304 -4.03 -7.16 -21.92
N LEU A 305 -4.22 -5.95 -22.42
CA LEU A 305 -4.42 -5.69 -23.84
C LEU A 305 -3.05 -5.41 -24.47
N SER A 306 -2.63 -6.30 -25.36
CA SER A 306 -1.30 -6.28 -25.99
C SER A 306 -1.34 -5.88 -27.47
N ARG A 307 -2.49 -6.05 -28.13
CA ARG A 307 -2.67 -5.58 -29.51
C ARG A 307 -4.11 -5.19 -29.78
N LEU A 308 -4.25 -4.11 -30.54
CA LEU A 308 -5.48 -3.75 -31.23
C LEU A 308 -5.16 -3.02 -32.53
N GLN A 309 -5.43 -3.65 -33.66
CA GLN A 309 -5.21 -3.09 -34.99
C GLN A 309 -6.49 -3.13 -35.81
N VAL A 310 -6.78 -2.04 -36.53
CA VAL A 310 -7.92 -1.94 -37.44
C VAL A 310 -7.44 -1.55 -38.82
N THR A 311 -7.78 -2.38 -39.79
CA THR A 311 -7.56 -2.16 -41.22
C THR A 311 -8.91 -1.91 -41.88
N GLY A 312 -9.12 -0.68 -42.35
CA GLY A 312 -10.35 -0.22 -42.98
C GLY A 312 -10.39 -0.47 -44.48
N GLY A 313 -11.61 -0.56 -45.02
CA GLY A 313 -11.86 -0.83 -46.43
C GLY A 313 -11.96 -2.33 -46.73
N ASP A 314 -12.60 -2.68 -47.84
CA ASP A 314 -12.39 -4.00 -48.44
C ASP A 314 -10.87 -4.07 -48.72
N LEU A 315 -10.11 -4.82 -47.90
CA LEU A 315 -8.80 -5.32 -48.29
C LEU A 315 -9.05 -6.10 -49.57
N GLU A 316 -8.96 -5.42 -50.71
CA GLU A 316 -9.32 -5.99 -51.99
C GLU A 316 -8.41 -7.19 -52.17
N LEU A 317 -9.01 -8.38 -52.11
CA LEU A 317 -8.34 -9.63 -52.30
C LEU A 317 -7.82 -9.61 -53.75
N VAL A 318 -6.51 -9.51 -53.88
CA VAL A 318 -5.84 -9.50 -55.20
C VAL A 318 -5.81 -10.93 -55.73
N GLU A 319 -5.47 -11.89 -54.87
CA GLU A 319 -5.43 -13.31 -55.20
C GLU A 319 -5.64 -14.12 -53.91
N GLU A 320 -6.48 -15.16 -53.97
CA GLU A 320 -6.60 -16.19 -52.93
C GLU A 320 -6.13 -17.52 -53.51
N PHE A 321 -5.23 -18.18 -52.80
CA PHE A 321 -4.67 -19.43 -53.25
C PHE A 321 -5.44 -20.56 -52.58
N ALA A 322 -6.14 -21.36 -53.39
CA ALA A 322 -6.76 -22.58 -52.91
C ALA A 322 -5.65 -23.60 -52.59
N SER A 323 -5.43 -23.87 -51.31
CA SER A 323 -4.71 -25.06 -50.88
C SER A 323 -5.41 -25.64 -49.65
N GLU A 324 -5.66 -26.94 -49.68
CA GLU A 324 -5.74 -27.69 -48.43
C GLU A 324 -4.40 -27.48 -47.72
N PRO A 325 -4.38 -27.14 -46.42
CA PRO A 325 -3.13 -26.99 -45.70
C PRO A 325 -2.33 -28.27 -45.86
N GLU A 326 -1.17 -28.17 -46.51
CA GLU A 326 -0.24 -29.28 -46.62
C GLU A 326 0.00 -29.82 -45.21
N LYS A 327 -0.10 -31.15 -45.01
CA LYS A 327 0.23 -31.75 -43.71
C LYS A 327 1.64 -31.29 -43.36
N VAL A 328 1.70 -30.44 -42.35
CA VAL A 328 2.93 -30.06 -41.64
C VAL A 328 3.72 -31.34 -41.44
N SER A 329 4.94 -31.40 -41.97
CA SER A 329 5.75 -32.61 -41.89
C SER A 329 5.97 -32.99 -40.41
N GLU A 330 6.17 -34.27 -40.08
CA GLU A 330 6.47 -34.68 -38.69
C GLU A 330 7.75 -33.99 -38.12
N GLU A 331 8.59 -33.39 -38.98
CA GLU A 331 9.73 -32.55 -38.60
C GLU A 331 9.33 -31.11 -38.22
N ASP A 332 8.31 -30.55 -38.88
CA ASP A 332 7.76 -29.22 -38.57
C ASP A 332 6.87 -29.23 -37.30
N ASP A 333 6.33 -30.38 -36.93
CA ASP A 333 5.52 -30.59 -35.72
C ASP A 333 6.38 -30.69 -34.43
N GLN A 334 7.72 -30.67 -34.55
CA GLN A 334 8.65 -30.47 -33.42
C GLN A 334 8.68 -28.99 -32.96
N ALA A 335 7.50 -28.39 -32.86
CA ALA A 335 7.16 -26.97 -32.66
C ALA A 335 7.66 -26.31 -31.34
N SER A 336 8.66 -26.87 -30.67
CA SER A 336 9.07 -26.47 -29.32
C SER A 336 9.96 -25.22 -29.27
N GLU A 337 10.53 -24.78 -30.40
CA GLU A 337 11.54 -23.71 -30.43
C GLU A 337 11.27 -22.60 -31.45
N TRP A 338 10.13 -22.63 -32.15
CA TRP A 338 9.80 -21.54 -33.08
C TRP A 338 9.38 -20.29 -32.35
N VAL A 339 9.87 -19.16 -32.85
CA VAL A 339 9.49 -17.82 -32.42
C VAL A 339 8.75 -17.11 -33.54
N GLN A 340 7.76 -16.32 -33.17
CA GLN A 340 7.15 -15.33 -34.05
C GLN A 340 7.69 -13.95 -33.67
N LEU A 341 8.38 -13.33 -34.63
CA LEU A 341 8.80 -11.95 -34.58
C LEU A 341 7.75 -11.09 -35.27
N ARG A 342 7.39 -9.98 -34.63
CA ARG A 342 6.51 -8.96 -35.18
C ARG A 342 7.15 -7.59 -35.06
N THR A 343 7.12 -6.84 -36.14
CA THR A 343 7.64 -5.48 -36.19
C THR A 343 6.53 -4.43 -36.02
N PHE A 344 6.90 -3.22 -35.61
CA PHE A 344 5.97 -2.08 -35.46
C PHE A 344 5.28 -1.67 -36.76
N ASP A 345 5.86 -1.97 -37.91
CA ASP A 345 5.30 -1.64 -39.21
C ASP A 345 4.36 -2.73 -39.77
N GLY A 346 4.20 -3.84 -39.02
CA GLY A 346 3.21 -4.87 -39.28
C GLY A 346 3.77 -6.21 -39.80
N ILE A 347 5.06 -6.30 -40.11
CA ILE A 347 5.67 -7.54 -40.63
C ILE A 347 5.58 -8.63 -39.56
N ARG A 348 5.21 -9.85 -39.97
CA ARG A 348 5.20 -11.06 -39.13
C ARG A 348 6.06 -12.14 -39.75
N LEU A 349 7.00 -12.66 -38.98
CA LEU A 349 7.93 -13.72 -39.38
C LEU A 349 8.00 -14.79 -38.29
N THR A 350 7.67 -16.03 -38.65
CA THR A 350 7.77 -17.19 -37.75
C THR A 350 8.94 -18.06 -38.19
N GLY A 351 9.80 -18.44 -37.26
CA GLY A 351 11.01 -19.22 -37.56
C GLY A 351 11.92 -19.45 -36.36
N THR A 352 13.17 -19.78 -36.62
CA THR A 352 14.20 -19.99 -35.58
C THR A 352 15.14 -18.80 -35.48
N ILE A 353 15.49 -18.40 -34.26
CA ILE A 353 16.55 -17.40 -34.03
C ILE A 353 17.90 -18.02 -34.36
N GLU A 354 18.68 -17.34 -35.20
CA GLU A 354 20.07 -17.71 -35.49
C GLU A 354 21.05 -16.99 -34.58
N SER A 355 20.79 -15.71 -34.29
CA SER A 355 21.61 -14.88 -33.42
C SER A 355 20.83 -13.66 -32.90
N ILE A 356 21.24 -13.17 -31.72
CA ILE A 356 20.86 -11.88 -31.16
C ILE A 356 22.18 -11.16 -30.83
N ARG A 357 22.58 -10.20 -31.66
CA ARG A 357 23.85 -9.48 -31.55
C ARG A 357 23.73 -8.06 -32.10
N ASP A 358 24.50 -7.14 -31.54
CA ASP A 358 24.63 -5.77 -32.07
C ASP A 358 23.26 -5.07 -32.25
N GLU A 359 22.37 -5.23 -31.28
CA GLU A 359 20.98 -4.72 -31.30
C GLU A 359 20.14 -5.23 -32.49
N GLN A 360 20.46 -6.42 -33.01
CA GLN A 360 19.77 -7.06 -34.13
C GLN A 360 19.42 -8.51 -33.81
N VAL A 361 18.26 -8.95 -34.29
CA VAL A 361 17.83 -10.36 -34.26
C VAL A 361 17.90 -10.92 -35.66
N THR A 362 18.74 -11.93 -35.87
CA THR A 362 18.75 -12.71 -37.11
C THR A 362 17.80 -13.89 -36.95
N ILE A 363 16.75 -13.92 -37.76
CA ILE A 363 15.76 -15.00 -37.78
C ILE A 363 15.85 -15.74 -39.11
N ARG A 364 15.69 -17.06 -39.10
CA ARG A 364 15.46 -17.88 -40.30
C ARG A 364 13.96 -18.18 -40.40
N PRO A 365 13.20 -17.43 -41.22
CA PRO A 365 11.75 -17.61 -41.30
C PRO A 365 11.41 -18.90 -42.02
N LEU A 366 10.30 -19.53 -41.63
CA LEU A 366 9.78 -20.71 -42.30
C LEU A 366 9.38 -20.40 -43.74
N VAL A 367 8.89 -19.19 -44.01
CA VAL A 367 8.34 -18.78 -45.31
C VAL A 367 9.37 -18.24 -46.31
N LEU A 368 10.62 -18.03 -45.87
CA LEU A 368 11.71 -17.48 -46.69
C LEU A 368 12.87 -18.48 -46.84
N ALA A 369 13.57 -18.41 -47.97
CA ALA A 369 14.75 -19.24 -48.22
C ALA A 369 16.01 -18.78 -47.47
N ALA A 370 16.08 -17.50 -47.11
CA ALA A 370 17.24 -16.89 -46.46
C ALA A 370 16.86 -16.31 -45.08
N ALA A 371 17.85 -16.20 -44.20
CA ALA A 371 17.71 -15.52 -42.94
C ALA A 371 17.54 -14.01 -43.14
N VAL A 372 16.78 -13.38 -42.24
CA VAL A 372 16.49 -11.95 -42.24
C VAL A 372 17.01 -11.34 -40.95
N VAL A 373 17.62 -10.16 -41.08
CA VAL A 373 18.15 -9.39 -39.95
C VAL A 373 17.14 -8.30 -39.60
N VAL A 374 16.69 -8.28 -38.35
CA VAL A 374 15.70 -7.33 -37.86
C VAL A 374 16.29 -6.53 -36.70
N PRO A 375 16.45 -5.20 -36.83
CA PRO A 375 16.90 -4.36 -35.72
C PRO A 375 15.91 -4.41 -34.56
N VAL A 376 16.40 -4.51 -33.32
CA VAL A 376 15.57 -4.59 -32.11
C VAL A 376 14.60 -3.41 -32.01
N GLY A 377 15.03 -2.21 -32.37
CA GLY A 377 14.17 -1.02 -32.39
C GLY A 377 13.02 -1.06 -33.41
N GLN A 378 12.98 -2.04 -34.32
CA GLN A 378 11.83 -2.28 -35.21
C GLN A 378 10.90 -3.38 -34.68
N ILE A 379 11.34 -4.18 -33.71
CA ILE A 379 10.58 -5.29 -33.16
C ILE A 379 9.58 -4.72 -32.16
N GLY A 380 8.28 -4.92 -32.40
CA GLY A 380 7.27 -4.71 -31.37
C GLY A 380 7.12 -5.91 -30.46
N ARG A 381 7.37 -7.11 -31.00
CA ARG A 381 7.20 -8.35 -30.24
C ARG A 381 8.04 -9.51 -30.75
N LEU A 382 8.48 -10.34 -29.81
CA LEU A 382 9.07 -11.65 -30.05
C LEU A 382 8.35 -12.67 -29.16
N SER A 383 7.69 -13.68 -29.73
CA SER A 383 6.85 -14.65 -28.98
C SER A 383 7.23 -16.08 -29.26
N LEU A 384 7.19 -16.94 -28.25
CA LEU A 384 7.31 -18.38 -28.44
C LEU A 384 5.99 -18.95 -29.00
N MET A 385 6.08 -19.86 -29.98
CA MET A 385 4.92 -20.48 -30.63
C MET A 385 4.52 -21.84 -30.02
N ALA A 386 5.35 -22.42 -29.15
CA ALA A 386 5.04 -23.67 -28.46
C ALA A 386 3.87 -23.52 -27.47
N ALA A 387 3.09 -24.58 -27.27
CA ALA A 387 2.07 -24.62 -26.23
C ALA A 387 2.74 -24.51 -24.85
N ALA A 388 2.55 -23.38 -24.18
CA ALA A 388 3.14 -23.11 -22.87
C ALA A 388 2.60 -24.10 -21.83
N GLN A 389 3.45 -24.95 -21.27
CA GLN A 389 3.13 -25.63 -20.02
C GLN A 389 3.26 -24.60 -18.89
N SER A 390 2.13 -24.01 -18.49
CA SER A 390 2.09 -23.14 -17.32
C SER A 390 2.49 -23.95 -16.08
N SER A 391 3.68 -23.67 -15.56
CA SER A 391 4.10 -24.21 -14.27
C SER A 391 3.85 -23.13 -13.22
N SER A 392 2.83 -23.32 -12.39
CA SER A 392 2.64 -22.48 -11.22
C SER A 392 3.78 -22.77 -10.23
N HIS A 393 4.56 -21.76 -9.86
CA HIS A 393 5.51 -21.91 -8.77
C HIS A 393 4.77 -22.06 -7.44
N LYS A 394 4.87 -23.23 -6.81
CA LYS A 394 4.61 -23.34 -5.37
C LYS A 394 5.78 -22.67 -4.65
N LEU A 395 5.49 -21.78 -3.70
CA LEU A 395 6.47 -21.18 -2.80
C LEU A 395 7.06 -22.28 -1.90
N GLU A 396 8.09 -22.96 -2.39
CA GLU A 396 8.91 -23.88 -1.61
C GLU A 396 9.78 -23.11 -0.60
N PRO A 397 10.21 -23.74 0.51
CA PRO A 397 11.12 -23.12 1.45
C PRO A 397 12.37 -22.53 0.76
N GLY A 398 12.63 -21.24 0.98
CA GLY A 398 13.77 -20.52 0.42
C GLY A 398 13.55 -19.92 -0.98
N VAL A 399 12.43 -20.24 -1.65
CA VAL A 399 11.97 -19.51 -2.84
C VAL A 399 11.16 -18.29 -2.38
N ALA A 400 11.51 -17.13 -2.93
CA ALA A 400 10.78 -15.89 -2.73
C ALA A 400 10.37 -15.30 -4.08
N ARG A 401 9.34 -14.47 -4.02
CA ARG A 401 8.93 -13.63 -5.13
C ARG A 401 9.52 -12.23 -4.95
N LEU A 402 10.44 -11.86 -5.83
CA LEU A 402 10.97 -10.51 -5.95
C LEU A 402 9.89 -9.62 -6.56
N GLU A 403 9.57 -8.52 -5.89
CA GLU A 403 8.73 -7.44 -6.40
C GLU A 403 9.48 -6.13 -6.30
N ALA A 404 9.67 -5.46 -7.42
CA ALA A 404 10.17 -4.09 -7.49
C ALA A 404 9.36 -3.33 -8.54
N ASP A 405 9.64 -2.05 -8.75
CA ASP A 405 9.04 -1.33 -9.86
C ASP A 405 9.29 -2.09 -11.16
N GLN A 406 8.21 -2.46 -11.87
CA GLN A 406 8.26 -3.18 -13.13
C GLN A 406 8.95 -4.58 -13.12
N ILE A 407 9.17 -5.19 -11.95
CA ILE A 407 9.75 -6.53 -11.79
C ILE A 407 8.85 -7.44 -10.94
N ARG A 408 8.58 -8.65 -11.43
CA ARG A 408 8.05 -9.77 -10.65
C ARG A 408 8.73 -11.07 -11.06
N LEU A 409 9.61 -11.59 -10.21
CA LEU A 409 10.38 -12.81 -10.48
C LEU A 409 10.36 -13.76 -9.27
N PHE A 410 10.09 -15.05 -9.48
CA PHE A 410 10.39 -16.06 -8.45
C PHE A 410 11.85 -16.48 -8.53
N GLY A 411 12.46 -16.69 -7.37
CA GLY A 411 13.86 -17.07 -7.27
C GLY A 411 14.33 -17.28 -5.84
N ARG A 412 15.63 -17.43 -5.67
CA ARG A 412 16.27 -17.60 -4.36
C ARG A 412 17.34 -16.54 -4.16
N LEU A 413 17.47 -16.05 -2.93
CA LEU A 413 18.70 -15.35 -2.54
C LEU A 413 19.85 -16.35 -2.45
N THR A 414 21.02 -15.94 -2.89
CA THR A 414 22.25 -16.73 -2.88
C THR A 414 23.38 -15.98 -2.18
N ASP A 415 24.49 -16.70 -1.89
CA ASP A 415 25.64 -16.16 -1.17
C ASP A 415 26.27 -14.96 -1.95
N LEU A 416 26.87 -13.99 -1.24
CA LEU A 416 27.44 -12.80 -1.87
C LEU A 416 28.56 -13.12 -2.87
N ALA A 417 28.69 -12.26 -3.87
CA ALA A 417 29.93 -12.15 -4.65
C ALA A 417 31.09 -11.79 -3.71
N LYS A 418 32.31 -12.26 -4.01
CA LYS A 418 33.50 -11.48 -3.61
C LYS A 418 33.43 -10.15 -4.36
N SER A 419 32.91 -9.12 -3.72
CA SER A 419 32.77 -7.76 -4.25
C SER A 419 33.22 -6.78 -3.18
N ASP A 420 33.80 -5.65 -3.60
CA ASP A 420 34.17 -4.54 -2.72
C ASP A 420 32.93 -3.71 -2.29
N SER A 421 31.73 -4.04 -2.79
CA SER A 421 30.47 -3.36 -2.48
C SER A 421 29.75 -3.96 -1.26
N PRO A 422 29.34 -3.15 -0.26
CA PRO A 422 28.71 -3.62 0.98
C PRO A 422 27.29 -4.19 0.80
N ILE A 423 26.70 -4.19 -0.40
CA ILE A 423 25.32 -4.66 -0.67
C ILE A 423 25.23 -5.47 -1.96
N ALA A 424 26.19 -6.36 -2.23
CA ALA A 424 26.15 -7.23 -3.41
C ALA A 424 25.22 -8.45 -3.21
N MET A 425 23.96 -8.23 -2.80
CA MET A 425 22.99 -9.33 -2.68
C MET A 425 22.76 -9.96 -4.05
N ARG A 426 22.77 -11.29 -4.07
CA ARG A 426 22.56 -12.07 -5.27
C ARG A 426 21.18 -12.69 -5.26
N PHE A 427 20.56 -12.69 -6.42
CA PHE A 427 19.28 -13.33 -6.65
C PHE A 427 19.39 -14.23 -7.85
N GLN A 428 18.94 -15.47 -7.69
CA GLN A 428 18.88 -16.48 -8.72
C GLN A 428 17.40 -16.71 -9.07
N PRO A 429 16.87 -16.05 -10.11
CA PRO A 429 15.55 -16.34 -10.64
C PRO A 429 15.47 -17.79 -11.11
N ILE A 430 14.28 -18.37 -11.02
CA ILE A 430 14.03 -19.73 -11.52
C ILE A 430 14.19 -19.73 -13.04
N GLY A 431 15.00 -20.64 -13.58
CA GLY A 431 15.23 -20.75 -15.02
C GLY A 431 16.20 -19.71 -15.61
N SER A 432 16.77 -18.82 -14.78
CA SER A 432 17.74 -17.82 -15.24
C SER A 432 19.17 -18.10 -14.76
N SER A 433 20.11 -17.23 -15.13
CA SER A 433 21.38 -17.04 -14.44
C SER A 433 21.23 -16.19 -13.18
N GLU A 434 22.17 -16.33 -12.25
CA GLU A 434 22.25 -15.49 -11.06
C GLU A 434 22.56 -14.03 -11.44
N VAL A 435 21.94 -13.08 -10.75
CA VAL A 435 22.18 -11.64 -10.92
C VAL A 435 22.55 -10.99 -9.60
N VAL A 436 23.32 -9.91 -9.68
CA VAL A 436 23.68 -9.05 -8.54
C VAL A 436 22.81 -7.80 -8.57
N PHE A 437 22.22 -7.44 -7.43
CA PHE A 437 21.51 -6.18 -7.29
C PHE A 437 22.50 -5.01 -7.29
N ARG A 438 22.23 -3.98 -8.09
CA ARG A 438 22.98 -2.73 -8.01
C ARG A 438 22.71 -2.04 -6.66
N PRO A 439 23.64 -1.22 -6.13
CA PRO A 439 23.44 -0.51 -4.87
C PRO A 439 22.17 0.37 -4.82
N SER A 440 21.68 0.80 -5.98
CA SER A 440 20.45 1.59 -6.13
C SER A 440 19.16 0.79 -6.02
N PHE A 441 19.23 -0.55 -6.02
CA PHE A 441 18.05 -1.43 -6.01
C PHE A 441 17.12 -1.11 -4.83
N SER A 442 15.82 -1.03 -5.12
CA SER A 442 14.76 -0.88 -4.14
C SER A 442 13.61 -1.81 -4.50
N GLY A 443 13.13 -2.59 -3.53
CA GLY A 443 12.09 -3.58 -3.75
C GLY A 443 11.90 -4.48 -2.55
N ARG A 444 11.16 -5.57 -2.74
CA ARG A 444 10.89 -6.54 -1.69
C ARG A 444 10.96 -7.99 -2.18
N LEU A 445 11.28 -8.90 -1.27
CA LEU A 445 11.18 -10.35 -1.46
C LEU A 445 10.09 -10.90 -0.57
N VAL A 446 9.09 -11.55 -1.16
CA VAL A 446 7.96 -12.15 -0.45
C VAL A 446 8.14 -13.67 -0.41
N TYR A 447 8.37 -14.22 0.78
CA TYR A 447 8.53 -15.66 1.02
C TYR A 447 7.20 -16.36 1.29
N GLN A 448 6.24 -15.64 1.87
CA GLN A 448 4.87 -16.09 2.08
C GLN A 448 3.90 -14.96 1.77
N ALA A 449 2.90 -15.22 0.93
CA ALA A 449 1.86 -14.25 0.65
C ALA A 449 1.10 -13.92 1.95
N PRO A 450 0.81 -12.63 2.24
CA PRO A 450 -0.05 -12.28 3.35
C PRO A 450 -1.40 -13.00 3.17
N ALA A 451 -1.96 -13.54 4.26
CA ALA A 451 -3.27 -14.14 4.21
C ALA A 451 -4.25 -13.14 3.57
N PRO A 452 -5.07 -13.55 2.59
CA PRO A 452 -6.02 -12.63 1.97
C PRO A 452 -6.87 -12.02 3.09
N LYS A 453 -6.92 -10.69 3.15
CA LYS A 453 -7.92 -10.01 3.99
C LYS A 453 -9.25 -10.56 3.55
N ALA A 454 -9.94 -11.30 4.42
CA ALA A 454 -11.26 -11.81 4.13
C ALA A 454 -12.10 -10.62 3.65
N ALA A 455 -12.51 -10.65 2.38
CA ALA A 455 -13.42 -9.66 1.85
C ALA A 455 -14.68 -9.74 2.72
N VAL A 456 -14.91 -8.70 3.51
CA VAL A 456 -16.18 -8.53 4.21
C VAL A 456 -17.21 -8.22 3.12
N GLN A 457 -17.73 -9.26 2.48
CA GLN A 457 -18.89 -9.16 1.61
C GLN A 457 -20.10 -8.92 2.51
N THR A 458 -20.42 -7.66 2.79
CA THR A 458 -21.77 -7.30 3.22
C THR A 458 -22.65 -7.23 1.97
N ASN A 459 -23.21 -8.37 1.55
CA ASN A 459 -24.40 -8.34 0.70
C ASN A 459 -25.64 -8.14 1.60
N PRO A 460 -26.48 -7.12 1.33
CA PRO A 460 -27.75 -6.98 2.03
C PRO A 460 -28.73 -8.03 1.55
N VAL A 461 -28.95 -9.07 2.36
CA VAL A 461 -30.04 -10.02 2.15
C VAL A 461 -31.36 -9.34 2.53
N ALA A 462 -32.30 -9.26 1.58
CA ALA A 462 -33.65 -8.78 1.79
C ALA A 462 -34.38 -9.53 2.92
N PRO A 463 -35.25 -8.88 3.71
CA PRO A 463 -35.85 -9.50 4.88
C PRO A 463 -36.94 -10.50 4.49
N ARG A 464 -36.87 -11.73 5.03
CA ARG A 464 -37.99 -12.67 5.08
C ARG A 464 -38.63 -12.67 6.48
N PRO A 465 -39.95 -12.94 6.58
CA PRO A 465 -40.78 -12.49 7.69
C PRO A 465 -40.60 -13.31 8.96
N GLN A 466 -40.78 -12.61 10.08
CA GLN A 466 -40.75 -13.12 11.45
C GLN A 466 -41.81 -14.21 11.70
N ARG A 467 -41.45 -15.22 12.48
CA ARG A 467 -42.38 -16.05 13.27
C ARG A 467 -41.86 -16.22 14.70
N PRO A 468 -42.78 -16.42 15.66
CA PRO A 468 -42.64 -15.89 17.02
C PRO A 468 -41.83 -16.79 17.96
N ALA A 469 -41.34 -16.13 19.00
CA ALA A 469 -40.54 -16.64 20.10
C ALA A 469 -41.12 -17.90 20.78
N GLY A 470 -40.23 -18.82 21.14
CA GLY A 470 -40.59 -19.99 21.94
C GLY A 470 -39.39 -20.88 22.29
N LEU A 471 -38.77 -20.57 23.42
CA LEU A 471 -38.33 -21.56 24.43
C LEU A 471 -37.17 -22.53 24.07
N TRP A 472 -35.98 -22.04 23.68
CA TRP A 472 -34.74 -22.85 23.71
C TRP A 472 -33.41 -22.11 24.03
N ASP A 473 -33.43 -20.85 24.49
CA ASP A 473 -32.20 -20.10 24.87
C ASP A 473 -31.69 -20.42 26.29
N ALA A 474 -31.48 -21.71 26.58
CA ALA A 474 -30.81 -22.14 27.81
C ALA A 474 -29.69 -23.17 27.60
N ILE A 475 -29.46 -23.67 26.38
CA ILE A 475 -28.40 -24.66 26.14
C ILE A 475 -27.79 -24.45 24.74
N THR A 476 -26.86 -23.50 24.62
CA THR A 476 -25.61 -23.60 23.84
C THR A 476 -24.81 -22.31 24.04
N GLY A 477 -24.15 -22.21 25.20
CA GLY A 477 -22.83 -21.59 25.19
C GLY A 477 -21.88 -22.50 24.43
N VAL A 478 -20.86 -21.90 23.80
CA VAL A 478 -19.75 -22.48 23.03
C VAL A 478 -19.85 -22.20 21.51
N PHE A 479 -18.74 -21.62 21.01
CA PHE A 479 -18.37 -21.22 19.63
C PHE A 479 -18.83 -19.81 19.19
N GLY A 480 -17.95 -18.89 18.78
CA GLY A 480 -16.49 -18.92 18.66
C GLY A 480 -15.98 -17.51 18.34
N GLY A 481 -15.18 -16.96 19.24
CA GLY A 481 -14.27 -15.86 18.89
C GLY A 481 -13.08 -16.45 18.15
N ASN A 482 -12.69 -15.82 17.05
CA ASN A 482 -11.46 -16.11 16.31
C ASN A 482 -10.27 -16.02 17.26
N ASN A 483 -9.86 -17.15 17.82
CA ASN A 483 -8.58 -17.33 18.48
C ASN A 483 -7.68 -17.97 17.44
N GLU A 484 -7.09 -17.16 16.56
CA GLU A 484 -5.82 -17.57 15.98
C GLU A 484 -4.86 -17.81 17.15
N PRO A 485 -4.15 -18.96 17.20
CA PRO A 485 -3.15 -19.19 18.22
C PRO A 485 -2.02 -18.17 18.03
N GLN A 486 -2.05 -17.09 18.81
CA GLN A 486 -0.89 -16.20 18.94
C GLN A 486 0.32 -17.05 19.37
N PRO A 487 1.49 -16.88 18.73
CA PRO A 487 2.70 -17.58 19.14
C PRO A 487 2.98 -17.29 20.62
N PRO A 488 3.52 -18.26 21.39
CA PRO A 488 3.75 -18.07 22.82
C PRO A 488 4.66 -16.87 23.05
N ILE A 489 4.13 -15.86 23.76
CA ILE A 489 4.82 -14.61 24.08
C ILE A 489 6.10 -14.93 24.84
N ARG A 490 7.26 -14.68 24.22
CA ARG A 490 8.58 -14.89 24.81
C ARG A 490 9.06 -13.59 25.48
N ARG A 491 9.99 -13.70 26.43
CA ARG A 491 10.70 -12.53 26.95
C ARG A 491 11.36 -11.79 25.80
N ALA A 492 11.21 -10.47 25.76
CA ALA A 492 11.64 -9.67 24.62
C ALA A 492 11.99 -8.24 25.01
N MET A 493 12.85 -7.63 24.21
CA MET A 493 13.18 -6.21 24.23
C MET A 493 12.67 -5.56 22.95
N TYR A 494 11.92 -4.47 23.09
CA TYR A 494 11.39 -3.68 21.99
C TYR A 494 12.26 -2.42 21.86
N LEU A 495 12.85 -2.21 20.69
CA LEU A 495 13.66 -1.03 20.40
C LEU A 495 12.80 0.12 19.88
N ARG A 496 13.32 1.35 20.00
CA ARG A 496 12.64 2.55 19.48
C ARG A 496 12.57 2.60 17.96
N THR A 497 13.53 1.98 17.30
CA THR A 497 13.58 1.75 15.86
C THR A 497 12.54 0.73 15.38
N GLY A 498 11.89 0.02 16.32
CA GLY A 498 10.72 -0.84 16.06
C GLY A 498 11.01 -2.34 16.06
N GLU A 499 12.26 -2.76 16.23
CA GLU A 499 12.66 -4.16 16.32
C GLU A 499 12.24 -4.79 17.65
N VAL A 500 11.95 -6.11 17.60
CA VAL A 500 11.64 -6.92 18.78
C VAL A 500 12.66 -8.04 18.89
N ILE A 501 13.40 -8.06 19.99
CA ILE A 501 14.51 -8.98 20.22
C ILE A 501 14.09 -9.97 21.32
N PRO A 502 13.88 -11.25 21.01
CA PRO A 502 13.74 -12.28 22.02
C PRO A 502 15.02 -12.38 22.87
N CYS A 503 14.91 -12.08 24.16
CA CYS A 503 16.07 -12.05 25.05
C CYS A 503 15.71 -12.24 26.53
N ASP A 504 16.70 -12.66 27.31
CA ASP A 504 16.65 -12.61 28.76
C ASP A 504 17.37 -11.35 29.25
N ILE A 505 16.64 -10.46 29.92
CA ILE A 505 17.21 -9.29 30.59
C ILE A 505 17.87 -9.72 31.88
N LYS A 506 19.14 -9.35 32.07
CA LYS A 506 19.95 -9.69 33.25
C LYS A 506 20.09 -8.53 34.21
N GLN A 507 20.35 -7.34 33.67
CA GLN A 507 20.64 -6.16 34.47
C GLN A 507 20.26 -4.88 33.71
N ILE A 508 19.88 -3.84 34.46
CA ILE A 508 19.76 -2.47 33.95
C ILE A 508 20.47 -1.55 34.94
N ASP A 509 21.37 -0.72 34.43
CA ASP A 509 22.15 0.27 35.17
C ASP A 509 22.60 1.40 34.23
N ASP A 510 23.49 2.27 34.71
CA ASP A 510 23.99 3.42 33.93
C ASP A 510 24.73 3.03 32.64
N GLU A 511 25.23 1.79 32.51
CA GLU A 511 25.88 1.30 31.28
C GLU A 511 24.86 0.89 30.21
N GLY A 512 23.64 0.52 30.61
CA GLY A 512 22.57 0.17 29.69
C GLY A 512 21.68 -0.97 30.17
N VAL A 513 21.05 -1.64 29.20
CA VAL A 513 20.29 -2.88 29.40
C VAL A 513 21.17 -4.06 29.02
N THR A 514 21.62 -4.83 30.01
CA THR A 514 22.38 -6.07 29.81
C THR A 514 21.43 -7.24 29.56
N PHE A 515 21.63 -7.96 28.46
CA PHE A 515 20.75 -9.03 27.98
C PHE A 515 21.51 -10.20 27.38
N LYS A 516 20.80 -11.32 27.18
CA LYS A 516 21.28 -12.47 26.40
C LYS A 516 20.25 -12.81 25.33
N SER A 517 20.68 -12.87 24.07
CA SER A 517 19.86 -13.32 22.94
C SER A 517 20.62 -14.35 22.10
N SER A 518 19.89 -15.19 21.38
CA SER A 518 20.47 -16.07 20.34
C SER A 518 20.66 -15.34 19.01
N MET A 519 20.14 -14.12 18.85
CA MET A 519 20.17 -13.37 17.59
C MET A 519 21.44 -12.52 17.41
N THR A 520 22.14 -12.20 18.50
CA THR A 520 23.32 -11.33 18.51
C THR A 520 24.30 -11.77 19.61
N THR A 521 25.59 -11.49 19.41
CA THR A 521 26.63 -11.60 20.44
C THR A 521 26.74 -10.37 21.35
N GLN A 522 26.08 -9.26 20.98
CA GLN A 522 26.01 -8.05 21.80
C GLN A 522 25.28 -8.35 23.12
N THR A 523 25.83 -7.84 24.22
CA THR A 523 25.32 -8.11 25.56
C THR A 523 24.71 -6.89 26.23
N VAL A 524 24.95 -5.67 25.71
CA VAL A 524 24.44 -4.41 26.28
C VAL A 524 23.88 -3.52 25.17
N VAL A 525 22.71 -2.92 25.41
CA VAL A 525 22.11 -1.86 24.57
C VAL A 525 21.85 -0.61 25.43
N PRO A 526 22.10 0.61 24.92
CA PRO A 526 21.79 1.85 25.65
C PRO A 526 20.31 1.96 26.03
N GLN A 527 20.02 2.42 27.25
CA GLN A 527 18.63 2.49 27.75
C GLN A 527 17.74 3.43 26.93
N ASP A 528 18.30 4.51 26.38
CA ASP A 528 17.60 5.48 25.55
C ASP A 528 17.14 4.90 24.22
N GLN A 529 17.69 3.77 23.78
CA GLN A 529 17.30 3.06 22.56
C GLN A 529 16.20 2.01 22.79
N VAL A 530 15.87 1.72 24.05
CA VAL A 530 14.84 0.73 24.43
C VAL A 530 13.49 1.42 24.58
N ARG A 531 12.46 0.83 23.98
CA ARG A 531 11.06 1.27 24.11
C ARG A 531 10.32 0.50 25.20
N ALA A 532 10.48 -0.81 25.23
CA ALA A 532 9.81 -1.66 26.18
C ALA A 532 10.61 -2.93 26.48
N LEU A 533 10.41 -3.50 27.65
CA LEU A 533 10.89 -4.81 28.02
C LEU A 533 9.71 -5.67 28.47
N GLN A 534 9.58 -6.84 27.85
CA GLN A 534 8.70 -7.90 28.30
C GLN A 534 9.53 -8.94 29.05
N LEU A 535 9.32 -8.97 30.36
CA LEU A 535 10.20 -9.64 31.30
C LEU A 535 9.71 -11.03 31.69
N LEU A 536 8.39 -11.26 31.57
CA LEU A 536 7.74 -12.53 31.85
C LEU A 536 6.88 -12.95 30.64
N PRO A 537 6.89 -14.25 30.26
CA PRO A 537 6.05 -14.76 29.19
C PRO A 537 4.57 -14.69 29.57
N GLY A 538 3.69 -14.39 28.60
CA GLY A 538 2.24 -14.38 28.79
C GLY A 538 1.65 -13.14 29.46
N ALA A 539 2.45 -12.09 29.72
CA ALA A 539 1.94 -10.82 30.23
C ALA A 539 1.09 -10.11 29.16
N LYS A 540 -0.20 -9.88 29.45
CA LYS A 540 -1.09 -9.09 28.60
C LYS A 540 -0.73 -7.61 28.72
N GLU A 541 -0.91 -6.84 27.64
CA GLU A 541 -0.92 -5.38 27.77
C GLU A 541 -1.91 -4.97 28.87
N PRO A 542 -1.57 -3.96 29.69
CA PRO A 542 -2.48 -3.50 30.72
C PRO A 542 -3.78 -2.99 30.08
N VAL A 543 -4.89 -3.65 30.42
CA VAL A 543 -6.22 -3.25 29.96
C VAL A 543 -6.62 -1.98 30.72
N LEU A 544 -6.30 -0.84 30.13
CA LEU A 544 -6.68 0.48 30.63
C LEU A 544 -7.84 1.01 29.80
N ASP A 545 -8.91 1.45 30.47
CA ASP A 545 -9.88 2.31 29.80
C ASP A 545 -9.20 3.63 29.35
N GLN A 546 -9.79 4.29 28.36
CA GLN A 546 -9.23 5.48 27.74
C GLN A 546 -8.88 6.56 28.77
N LEU A 547 -9.75 6.77 29.76
CA LEU A 547 -9.58 7.78 30.80
C LEU A 547 -8.40 7.45 31.73
N LYS A 548 -8.25 6.19 32.16
CA LYS A 548 -7.10 5.74 32.94
C LYS A 548 -5.80 5.90 32.17
N ARG A 549 -5.80 5.56 30.88
CA ARG A 549 -4.64 5.72 30.00
C ARG A 549 -4.25 7.18 29.86
N GLU A 550 -5.21 8.06 29.58
CA GLU A 550 -4.99 9.52 29.52
C GLU A 550 -4.42 10.04 30.85
N ARG A 551 -4.98 9.65 32.00
CA ARG A 551 -4.46 10.03 33.33
C ARG A 551 -3.05 9.54 33.60
N LEU A 552 -2.73 8.32 33.17
CA LEU A 552 -1.39 7.75 33.27
C LEU A 552 -0.40 8.52 32.41
N LEU A 553 -0.77 8.88 31.19
CA LEU A 553 0.12 9.57 30.26
C LEU A 553 0.19 11.10 30.49
N THR A 554 -0.73 11.68 31.28
CA THR A 554 -0.71 13.12 31.59
C THR A 554 0.31 13.45 32.68
N VAL A 555 1.24 14.36 32.40
CA VAL A 555 2.22 14.90 33.36
C VAL A 555 1.57 16.04 34.15
N PRO A 556 1.48 15.95 35.50
CA PRO A 556 0.98 17.05 36.32
C PRO A 556 1.86 18.30 36.17
N ARG A 557 1.26 19.50 36.19
CA ARG A 557 1.97 20.80 36.01
C ARG A 557 3.20 20.95 36.93
N MET A 558 3.08 20.52 38.19
CA MET A 558 4.16 20.54 39.19
C MET A 558 5.35 19.62 38.87
N ARG A 559 5.21 18.71 37.89
CA ARG A 559 6.23 17.73 37.49
C ARG A 559 6.75 17.91 36.07
N LYS A 560 6.39 19.00 35.37
CA LYS A 560 6.88 19.30 34.01
C LYS A 560 8.40 19.29 33.90
N ASN A 561 9.10 19.85 34.89
CA ASN A 561 10.57 19.92 34.91
C ASN A 561 11.26 18.63 35.37
N ASN A 562 10.50 17.62 35.81
CA ASN A 562 11.04 16.35 36.31
C ASN A 562 10.03 15.21 36.08
N PRO A 563 9.68 14.89 34.82
CA PRO A 563 8.64 13.92 34.51
C PRO A 563 9.10 12.48 34.83
N PRO A 564 8.16 11.56 35.09
CA PRO A 564 8.46 10.13 35.16
C PRO A 564 8.98 9.64 33.81
N THR A 565 9.93 8.72 33.80
CA THR A 565 10.56 8.21 32.57
C THR A 565 10.12 6.80 32.20
N HIS A 566 9.51 6.08 33.15
CA HIS A 566 9.15 4.67 32.96
C HIS A 566 7.74 4.37 33.47
N LEU A 567 7.15 3.33 32.89
CA LEU A 567 6.01 2.61 33.42
C LEU A 567 6.44 1.20 33.82
N ILE A 568 6.11 0.77 35.03
CA ILE A 568 6.19 -0.63 35.44
C ILE A 568 4.80 -1.25 35.37
N VAL A 569 4.70 -2.44 34.77
CA VAL A 569 3.47 -3.25 34.74
C VAL A 569 3.72 -4.52 35.56
N ALA A 570 2.93 -4.71 36.61
CA ALA A 570 2.97 -5.91 37.44
C ALA A 570 2.23 -7.10 36.79
N THR A 571 2.49 -8.32 37.27
CA THR A 571 1.88 -9.56 36.75
C THR A 571 0.37 -9.63 36.94
N ASN A 572 -0.18 -8.89 37.90
CA ASN A 572 -1.61 -8.74 38.13
C ASN A 572 -2.28 -7.65 37.25
N GLY A 573 -1.49 -6.94 36.42
CA GLY A 573 -1.96 -5.85 35.57
C GLY A 573 -1.89 -4.46 36.20
N ASP A 574 -1.45 -4.34 37.47
CA ASP A 574 -1.24 -3.04 38.08
C ASP A 574 -0.12 -2.28 37.38
N VAL A 575 -0.29 -0.96 37.27
CA VAL A 575 0.65 -0.09 36.58
C VAL A 575 1.15 1.02 37.49
N MET A 576 2.43 1.31 37.42
CA MET A 576 3.06 2.36 38.22
C MET A 576 3.98 3.23 37.35
N ARG A 577 3.82 4.55 37.47
CA ARG A 577 4.78 5.52 36.92
C ARG A 577 5.95 5.69 37.87
N CYS A 578 7.15 5.65 37.32
CA CYS A 578 8.37 5.80 38.10
C CYS A 578 9.52 6.29 37.24
N ARG A 579 10.69 6.42 37.87
CA ARG A 579 11.98 6.46 37.20
C ARG A 579 12.75 5.21 37.58
N LEU A 580 13.08 4.38 36.59
CA LEU A 580 13.90 3.20 36.81
C LEU A 580 15.32 3.64 37.20
N LYS A 581 15.84 3.10 38.30
CA LYS A 581 17.23 3.29 38.72
C LYS A 581 18.09 2.09 38.33
N ARG A 582 17.61 0.90 38.69
CA ARG A 582 18.37 -0.34 38.54
C ARG A 582 17.48 -1.55 38.42
N LEU A 583 17.94 -2.57 37.71
CA LEU A 583 17.33 -3.89 37.69
C LEU A 583 18.40 -4.96 37.83
N THR A 584 18.12 -5.99 38.62
CA THR A 584 18.93 -7.22 38.73
C THR A 584 18.06 -8.45 38.51
N ASN A 585 18.63 -9.64 38.73
CA ASN A 585 17.88 -10.90 38.69
C ASN A 585 16.79 -11.00 39.76
N ASP A 586 16.93 -10.27 40.89
CA ASP A 586 16.06 -10.43 42.06
C ASP A 586 15.22 -9.19 42.37
N VAL A 587 15.71 -7.98 42.04
CA VAL A 587 15.07 -6.71 42.44
C VAL A 587 15.05 -5.70 41.30
N VAL A 588 13.99 -4.88 41.26
CA VAL A 588 13.87 -3.65 40.46
C VAL A 588 13.80 -2.46 41.40
N GLU A 589 14.78 -1.56 41.32
CA GLU A 589 14.83 -0.31 42.08
C GLU A 589 14.25 0.83 41.26
N VAL A 590 13.28 1.53 41.84
CA VAL A 590 12.63 2.66 41.18
C VAL A 590 12.44 3.83 42.12
N GLU A 591 12.50 5.02 41.54
CA GLU A 591 12.15 6.26 42.21
C GLU A 591 10.70 6.62 41.89
N THR A 592 9.86 6.74 42.93
CA THR A 592 8.48 7.21 42.85
C THR A 592 8.21 8.17 43.99
N ARG A 593 7.47 9.26 43.75
CA ARG A 593 7.20 10.29 44.77
C ARG A 593 8.43 10.81 45.53
N LEU A 594 9.61 10.85 44.88
CA LEU A 594 10.91 11.24 45.46
C LEU A 594 11.49 10.23 46.48
N GLU A 595 10.93 9.03 46.54
CA GLU A 595 11.43 7.92 47.35
C GLU A 595 11.89 6.79 46.44
N THR A 596 12.99 6.14 46.82
CA THR A 596 13.45 4.92 46.14
C THR A 596 12.81 3.71 46.83
N ILE A 597 12.14 2.87 46.04
CA ILE A 597 11.55 1.62 46.52
C ILE A 597 12.12 0.43 45.74
N GLU A 598 12.19 -0.71 46.41
CA GLU A 598 12.60 -1.99 45.83
C GLU A 598 11.37 -2.87 45.56
N ILE A 599 11.30 -3.44 44.36
CA ILE A 599 10.22 -4.33 43.93
C ILE A 599 10.82 -5.69 43.58
N ASP A 600 10.22 -6.79 44.05
CA ASP A 600 10.63 -8.14 43.66
C ASP A 600 10.53 -8.30 42.13
N ARG A 601 11.62 -8.73 41.50
CA ARG A 601 11.72 -8.90 40.05
C ARG A 601 10.65 -9.81 39.47
N LYS A 602 10.16 -10.79 40.25
CA LYS A 602 9.16 -11.79 39.83
C LYS A 602 7.76 -11.21 39.67
N VAL A 603 7.45 -10.08 40.30
CA VAL A 603 6.13 -9.44 40.15
C VAL A 603 6.10 -8.45 38.98
N VAL A 604 7.25 -8.11 38.39
CA VAL A 604 7.35 -7.17 37.27
C VAL A 604 7.24 -7.93 35.94
N SER A 605 6.15 -7.66 35.21
CA SER A 605 5.85 -8.29 33.93
C SER A 605 6.42 -7.51 32.74
N GLN A 606 6.33 -6.18 32.78
CA GLN A 606 6.82 -5.30 31.72
C GLN A 606 7.42 -4.00 32.29
N ILE A 607 8.35 -3.41 31.54
CA ILE A 607 8.85 -2.06 31.76
C ILE A 607 8.72 -1.29 30.45
N LEU A 608 8.09 -0.11 30.46
CA LEU A 608 7.90 0.74 29.29
C LEU A 608 8.68 2.04 29.49
N TRP A 609 9.41 2.48 28.47
CA TRP A 609 10.05 3.80 28.44
C TRP A 609 9.05 4.81 27.89
N LEU A 610 8.78 5.84 28.70
CA LEU A 610 7.88 6.92 28.34
C LEU A 610 8.70 8.01 27.63
N ASP A 611 8.19 8.51 26.51
CA ASP A 611 8.80 9.68 25.86
C ASP A 611 8.54 10.93 26.68
N ALA A 612 9.53 11.83 26.70
CA ALA A 612 9.30 13.20 27.09
C ALA A 612 8.25 13.84 26.17
N VAL A 613 7.58 14.89 26.67
CA VAL A 613 6.65 15.71 25.89
C VAL A 613 7.39 16.21 24.67
N ALA A 614 6.86 15.92 23.48
CA ALA A 614 7.54 16.26 22.23
C ALA A 614 7.66 17.78 22.09
N ASP A 615 8.88 18.28 21.89
CA ASP A 615 9.03 19.39 20.96
C ASP A 615 8.64 18.85 19.58
N GLU A 616 7.77 19.55 18.86
CA GLU A 616 7.41 19.24 17.46
C GLU A 616 8.58 19.50 16.51
N GLN A 617 9.78 19.01 16.83
CA GLN A 617 10.86 18.93 15.86
C GLN A 617 10.59 17.71 14.99
N LYS A 618 10.02 18.04 13.82
CA LYS A 618 9.99 17.21 12.62
C LYS A 618 11.37 16.54 12.48
N PRO A 619 11.47 15.20 12.35
CA PRO A 619 12.74 14.57 12.10
C PRO A 619 13.35 15.23 10.86
N ASP A 620 14.54 15.81 10.99
CA ASP A 620 15.33 16.14 9.81
C ASP A 620 15.47 14.85 9.02
N ALA A 621 15.17 14.92 7.71
CA ALA A 621 15.35 13.80 6.81
C ALA A 621 16.81 13.36 6.93
N ALA A 622 17.03 12.20 7.56
CA ALA A 622 18.37 11.66 7.70
C ALA A 622 18.94 11.51 6.30
N GLU A 623 20.13 12.09 6.06
CA GLU A 623 20.83 11.84 4.81
C GLU A 623 20.99 10.32 4.64
N PRO A 624 20.68 9.76 3.45
CA PRO A 624 20.74 8.33 3.24
C PRO A 624 22.16 7.83 3.52
N SER A 625 22.27 6.94 4.50
CA SER A 625 23.51 6.21 4.79
C SER A 625 24.00 5.51 3.50
N PRO A 626 25.31 5.55 3.18
CA PRO A 626 25.86 4.81 2.04
C PRO A 626 25.61 3.30 2.15
N ASP A 627 25.43 2.79 3.37
CA ASP A 627 25.02 1.42 3.66
C ASP A 627 23.49 1.36 3.76
N ARG A 628 22.81 1.13 2.62
CA ARG A 628 21.35 1.00 2.59
C ARG A 628 20.89 -0.23 3.38
N PRO A 629 19.96 -0.07 4.33
CA PRO A 629 19.53 -1.17 5.19
C PRO A 629 18.60 -2.15 4.45
N LEU A 630 18.67 -3.41 4.88
CA LEU A 630 17.66 -4.43 4.64
C LEU A 630 16.76 -4.51 5.89
N ARG A 631 15.44 -4.55 5.71
CA ARG A 631 14.48 -4.80 6.80
C ARG A 631 13.80 -6.13 6.57
N ALA A 632 14.07 -7.08 7.46
CA ALA A 632 13.38 -8.36 7.49
C ALA A 632 12.11 -8.25 8.35
N ILE A 633 10.97 -8.60 7.77
CA ILE A 633 9.70 -8.77 8.47
C ILE A 633 9.45 -10.27 8.64
N MET A 634 9.31 -10.68 9.88
CA MET A 634 9.20 -12.08 10.29
C MET A 634 7.74 -12.55 10.27
N GLN A 635 7.52 -13.86 10.27
CA GLN A 635 6.18 -14.48 10.27
C GLN A 635 5.33 -14.12 11.50
N ASP A 636 5.97 -13.86 12.63
CA ASP A 636 5.31 -13.43 13.87
C ASP A 636 5.00 -11.92 13.89
N GLY A 637 5.31 -11.19 12.81
CA GLY A 637 5.12 -9.74 12.69
C GLY A 637 6.29 -8.92 13.23
N ASN A 638 7.29 -9.54 13.88
CA ASN A 638 8.49 -8.83 14.32
C ASN A 638 9.31 -8.36 13.11
N GLN A 639 10.10 -7.31 13.30
CA GLN A 639 10.98 -6.78 12.27
C GLN A 639 12.42 -6.67 12.78
N MET A 640 13.37 -6.74 11.86
CA MET A 640 14.79 -6.59 12.11
C MET A 640 15.46 -5.85 10.96
N THR A 641 16.12 -4.73 11.27
CA THR A 641 16.87 -3.94 10.29
C THR A 641 18.36 -4.28 10.37
N LEU A 642 19.04 -4.47 9.24
CA LEU A 642 20.48 -4.72 9.20
C LEU A 642 21.09 -4.26 7.88
N VAL A 643 22.39 -3.97 7.91
CA VAL A 643 23.23 -3.93 6.71
C VAL A 643 23.68 -5.36 6.39
N PRO A 644 23.19 -5.97 5.30
CA PRO A 644 23.49 -7.37 4.99
C PRO A 644 24.96 -7.54 4.63
N HIS A 645 25.64 -8.46 5.32
CA HIS A 645 26.99 -8.95 4.98
C HIS A 645 26.95 -10.26 4.20
N GLY A 646 25.75 -10.82 3.99
CA GLY A 646 25.51 -11.90 3.05
C GLY A 646 24.42 -12.87 3.48
N VAL A 647 24.22 -13.88 2.66
CA VAL A 647 23.38 -15.03 2.96
C VAL A 647 24.30 -16.24 3.05
N GLU A 648 24.15 -17.04 4.10
CA GLU A 648 24.84 -18.32 4.30
C GLU A 648 23.77 -19.42 4.25
N LYS A 649 23.58 -20.06 3.10
CA LYS A 649 22.52 -21.07 2.85
C LYS A 649 21.10 -20.53 3.06
N THR A 650 20.60 -20.54 4.30
CA THR A 650 19.25 -20.07 4.68
C THR A 650 19.29 -19.00 5.75
N VAL A 651 20.47 -18.42 6.01
CA VAL A 651 20.68 -17.44 7.09
C VAL A 651 21.20 -16.15 6.51
N ILE A 652 20.46 -15.05 6.65
CA ILE A 652 20.97 -13.70 6.38
C ILE A 652 21.88 -13.33 7.55
N VAL A 653 23.10 -12.89 7.24
CA VAL A 653 24.08 -12.39 8.19
C VAL A 653 24.31 -10.92 7.90
N GLY A 654 24.38 -10.09 8.93
CA GLY A 654 24.76 -8.70 8.74
C GLY A 654 25.00 -7.96 10.04
N GLN A 655 25.05 -6.63 9.96
CA GLN A 655 25.22 -5.77 11.11
C GLN A 655 24.02 -4.87 11.33
N HIS A 656 23.54 -4.85 12.57
CA HIS A 656 22.55 -3.90 13.06
C HIS A 656 23.29 -2.82 13.86
N ALA A 657 22.93 -1.55 13.67
CA ALA A 657 23.62 -0.40 14.27
C ALA A 657 23.81 -0.53 15.80
N LEU A 658 22.77 -0.98 16.51
CA LEU A 658 22.80 -1.19 17.97
C LEU A 658 23.20 -2.60 18.44
N LEU A 659 22.96 -3.64 17.64
CA LEU A 659 23.13 -5.03 18.06
C LEU A 659 24.39 -5.67 17.50
N GLY A 660 25.19 -4.95 16.72
CA GLY A 660 26.36 -5.51 16.05
C GLY A 660 25.97 -6.64 15.09
N ALA A 661 26.70 -7.75 15.11
CA ALA A 661 26.45 -8.89 14.23
C ALA A 661 25.11 -9.59 14.55
N VAL A 662 24.25 -9.72 13.53
CA VAL A 662 22.93 -10.35 13.62
C VAL A 662 22.80 -11.46 12.58
N ARG A 663 22.06 -12.53 12.94
CA ARG A 663 21.75 -13.67 12.07
C ARG A 663 20.23 -13.90 12.02
N ILE A 664 19.67 -14.01 10.81
CA ILE A 664 18.23 -14.21 10.58
C ILE A 664 17.99 -15.43 9.69
N GLU A 665 17.19 -16.38 10.16
CA GLU A 665 16.80 -17.56 9.40
C GLU A 665 15.67 -17.23 8.39
N LEU A 666 15.90 -17.43 7.09
CA LEU A 666 14.93 -17.15 6.02
C LEU A 666 13.58 -17.84 6.21
N LYS A 667 13.55 -19.03 6.83
CA LYS A 667 12.29 -19.74 7.13
C LYS A 667 11.36 -18.99 8.08
N GLN A 668 11.90 -18.04 8.85
CA GLN A 668 11.14 -17.20 9.78
C GLN A 668 10.75 -15.87 9.14
N VAL A 669 11.30 -15.55 7.97
CA VAL A 669 11.03 -14.32 7.23
C VAL A 669 9.74 -14.49 6.43
N ARG A 670 8.87 -13.49 6.51
CA ARG A 670 7.69 -13.34 5.65
C ARG A 670 8.03 -12.48 4.43
N GLU A 671 8.70 -11.36 4.68
CA GLU A 671 9.02 -10.34 3.68
C GLU A 671 10.39 -9.72 3.99
N LEU A 672 11.22 -9.48 2.98
CA LEU A 672 12.42 -8.65 3.08
C LEU A 672 12.20 -7.38 2.28
N LEU A 673 12.48 -6.23 2.87
CA LEU A 673 12.49 -4.94 2.19
C LEU A 673 13.93 -4.53 1.98
N ILE A 674 14.25 -4.09 0.77
CA ILE A 674 15.60 -3.75 0.32
C ILE A 674 15.57 -2.31 -0.19
N GLY A 675 16.53 -1.49 0.23
CA GLY A 675 16.72 -0.13 -0.29
C GLY A 675 16.14 0.93 0.64
N ASP A 676 15.28 1.81 0.11
CA ASP A 676 14.68 2.91 0.87
C ASP A 676 13.53 2.40 1.78
N VAL A 677 13.91 1.82 2.91
CA VAL A 677 13.01 1.16 3.85
C VAL A 677 12.02 2.14 4.52
N GLU A 678 12.34 3.44 4.60
CA GLU A 678 11.50 4.46 5.23
C GLU A 678 10.26 4.79 4.39
N SER A 679 10.35 4.72 3.05
CA SER A 679 9.21 4.88 2.15
C SER A 679 8.30 3.64 2.09
N LEU A 680 8.79 2.47 2.52
CA LEU A 680 8.07 1.17 2.47
C LEU A 680 7.18 0.90 3.72
N ALA A 681 6.45 1.94 4.15
CA ALA A 681 5.47 2.01 5.24
C ALA A 681 6.04 2.12 6.68
N PRO A 682 5.48 3.02 7.52
CA PRO A 682 5.74 3.02 8.95
C PRO A 682 5.04 1.83 9.58
N ALA A 683 5.81 0.85 10.08
CA ALA A 683 5.23 -0.18 10.94
C ALA A 683 4.58 0.51 12.14
N GLU A 684 3.30 0.24 12.42
CA GLU A 684 2.74 0.53 13.74
C GLU A 684 3.50 -0.32 14.76
N THR A 685 4.45 0.29 15.46
CA THR A 685 5.26 -0.42 16.44
C THR A 685 4.50 -0.52 17.76
N PRO A 686 4.48 -1.69 18.42
CA PRO A 686 3.95 -1.83 19.76
C PRO A 686 4.52 -0.76 20.69
N TYR A 687 3.67 -0.26 21.57
CA TYR A 687 4.01 0.77 22.54
C TYR A 687 4.35 2.18 22.01
N ARG A 688 4.29 2.44 20.69
CA ARG A 688 4.55 3.79 20.12
C ARG A 688 3.68 4.89 20.73
N ASN A 689 2.44 4.55 21.07
CA ASN A 689 1.43 5.48 21.61
C ASN A 689 1.47 5.62 23.16
N TRP A 690 2.55 5.19 23.82
CA TRP A 690 2.77 5.41 25.26
C TRP A 690 3.69 6.61 25.47
N ARG A 691 3.19 7.81 25.12
CA ARG A 691 3.93 9.08 25.22
C ARG A 691 3.31 9.95 26.29
N LEU A 692 4.13 10.71 27.00
CA LEU A 692 3.62 11.68 27.95
C LEU A 692 3.01 12.88 27.24
N ALA A 693 1.94 13.42 27.81
CA ALA A 693 1.34 14.68 27.42
C ALA A 693 1.32 15.63 28.63
N ASP A 694 1.63 16.90 28.42
CA ASP A 694 1.47 17.89 29.48
C ASP A 694 0.00 18.12 29.80
N ALA A 695 -0.29 18.32 31.09
CA ALA A 695 -1.60 18.84 31.47
C ALA A 695 -1.84 20.21 30.79
N PRO A 696 -3.01 20.45 30.17
CA PRO A 696 -3.33 21.71 29.52
C PRO A 696 -3.08 22.90 30.47
N GLU A 697 -2.50 24.00 29.96
CA GLU A 697 -2.31 25.19 30.77
C GLU A 697 -3.64 25.94 30.99
N PRO A 698 -3.84 26.56 32.17
CA PRO A 698 -5.05 27.32 32.43
C PRO A 698 -5.00 28.63 31.64
N THR A 699 -6.03 28.88 30.85
CA THR A 699 -6.23 30.19 30.21
C THR A 699 -6.64 31.21 31.27
N ILE A 700 -5.83 32.24 31.45
CA ILE A 700 -6.18 33.41 32.27
C ILE A 700 -6.99 34.34 31.36
N PRO A 701 -8.28 34.59 31.62
CA PRO A 701 -9.00 35.63 30.89
C PRO A 701 -8.36 36.98 31.25
N GLU A 702 -7.92 37.73 30.24
CA GLU A 702 -7.45 39.10 30.43
C GLU A 702 -8.52 39.91 31.15
N SER A 703 -8.10 40.67 32.15
CA SER A 703 -8.94 41.60 32.91
C SER A 703 -9.50 42.68 31.97
N GLY A 704 -10.65 42.40 31.36
CA GLY A 704 -11.40 43.33 30.54
C GLY A 704 -11.97 44.47 31.39
N ASP A 705 -11.75 45.70 30.93
CA ASP A 705 -12.40 46.88 31.48
C ASP A 705 -13.93 46.77 31.36
N GLY A 706 -14.63 47.34 32.34
CA GLY A 706 -16.06 47.14 32.52
C GLY A 706 -16.93 47.94 31.56
N SER A 707 -16.99 47.59 30.27
CA SER A 707 -18.00 48.14 29.36
C SER A 707 -18.70 47.10 28.47
N ASP A 708 -20.02 46.98 28.68
CA ASP A 708 -21.07 46.50 27.76
C ASP A 708 -20.89 45.17 26.97
N GLY A 709 -20.51 44.09 27.66
CA GLY A 709 -20.71 42.71 27.19
C GLY A 709 -21.86 41.98 27.90
N PRO A 710 -22.45 40.90 27.32
CA PRO A 710 -23.51 40.14 27.99
C PRO A 710 -23.02 39.65 29.36
N MET A 711 -23.88 39.73 30.37
CA MET A 711 -23.57 39.34 31.76
C MET A 711 -22.80 38.00 31.80
N PRO A 712 -21.59 37.96 32.42
CA PRO A 712 -20.81 36.72 32.49
C PRO A 712 -21.58 35.70 33.34
N GLY A 713 -22.04 34.63 32.69
CA GLY A 713 -22.70 33.50 33.35
C GLY A 713 -23.89 32.85 32.62
N ALA A 714 -24.31 33.38 31.47
CA ALA A 714 -25.39 32.79 30.65
C ALA A 714 -24.90 31.84 29.54
N GLY A 715 -23.57 31.72 29.32
CA GLY A 715 -22.99 31.00 28.18
C GLY A 715 -22.49 29.58 28.44
N SER A 716 -22.57 29.05 29.68
CA SER A 716 -22.11 27.69 29.97
C SER A 716 -23.09 26.63 29.44
N PRO A 717 -22.61 25.58 28.73
CA PRO A 717 -23.45 24.52 28.20
C PRO A 717 -24.12 23.65 29.30
N LEU A 718 -23.81 23.89 30.57
CA LEU A 718 -24.40 23.21 31.72
C LEU A 718 -25.67 23.88 32.24
N VAL A 719 -25.88 25.19 31.97
CA VAL A 719 -27.07 25.90 32.44
C VAL A 719 -28.33 25.30 31.80
N GLY A 720 -29.32 24.96 32.63
CA GLY A 720 -30.55 24.28 32.22
C GLY A 720 -30.46 22.75 32.15
N LYS A 721 -29.29 22.15 32.42
CA LYS A 721 -29.10 20.69 32.44
C LYS A 721 -29.04 20.13 33.87
N PRO A 722 -29.29 18.83 34.06
CA PRO A 722 -29.02 18.15 35.32
C PRO A 722 -27.56 18.35 35.74
N ALA A 723 -27.36 18.69 37.01
CA ALA A 723 -26.04 18.88 37.59
C ALA A 723 -25.26 17.55 37.58
N PRO A 724 -24.04 17.51 37.00
CA PRO A 724 -23.23 16.30 37.01
C PRO A 724 -22.97 15.81 38.44
N ASP A 725 -23.45 14.61 38.78
CA ASP A 725 -23.28 14.08 40.13
C ASP A 725 -21.79 13.88 40.47
N PHE A 726 -21.42 13.91 41.75
CA PHE A 726 -20.09 13.55 42.23
C PHE A 726 -20.13 13.18 43.71
N SER A 727 -19.09 12.50 44.17
CA SER A 727 -18.92 12.21 45.58
C SER A 727 -17.46 12.33 46.00
N LEU A 728 -17.21 13.20 46.98
CA LEU A 728 -15.88 13.60 47.44
C LEU A 728 -15.80 13.53 48.97
N ASP A 729 -14.61 13.29 49.50
CA ASP A 729 -14.37 13.33 50.94
C ASP A 729 -14.41 14.77 51.44
N LEU A 730 -14.90 14.97 52.66
CA LEU A 730 -14.99 16.28 53.31
C LEU A 730 -13.73 16.57 54.14
N LEU A 731 -13.36 17.85 54.23
CA LEU A 731 -12.19 18.31 55.00
C LEU A 731 -12.25 17.93 56.49
N ASP A 732 -13.47 17.93 57.06
CA ASP A 732 -13.73 17.60 58.46
C ASP A 732 -14.12 16.13 58.68
N GLY A 733 -13.98 15.32 57.62
CA GLY A 733 -14.35 13.91 57.61
C GLY A 733 -15.78 13.65 57.14
N GLY A 734 -16.03 12.40 56.76
CA GLY A 734 -17.26 12.02 56.06
C GLY A 734 -17.17 12.27 54.56
N LYS A 735 -18.30 12.13 53.87
CA LYS A 735 -18.39 12.18 52.42
C LYS A 735 -19.54 13.06 51.98
N PHE A 736 -19.30 13.90 50.98
CA PHE A 736 -20.33 14.64 50.28
C PHE A 736 -20.76 13.87 49.02
N THR A 737 -22.05 13.84 48.74
CA THR A 737 -22.62 13.33 47.48
C THR A 737 -23.69 14.31 47.02
N LEU A 738 -23.54 14.84 45.81
CA LEU A 738 -24.43 15.90 45.31
C LEU A 738 -25.87 15.41 45.14
N SER A 739 -26.07 14.21 44.57
CA SER A 739 -27.40 13.64 44.36
C SER A 739 -28.21 13.42 45.65
N GLN A 740 -27.55 13.38 46.82
CA GLN A 740 -28.21 13.27 48.13
C GLN A 740 -28.76 14.61 48.65
N GLN A 741 -28.43 15.73 48.01
CA GLN A 741 -28.83 17.08 48.45
C GLN A 741 -30.08 17.61 47.72
N ARG A 742 -30.80 16.75 46.98
CA ARG A 742 -32.07 17.14 46.35
C ARG A 742 -33.06 17.66 47.40
N GLY A 743 -33.88 18.63 47.00
CA GLY A 743 -34.77 19.37 47.89
C GLY A 743 -34.15 20.64 48.49
N LYS A 744 -32.84 20.86 48.32
CA LYS A 744 -32.15 22.10 48.69
C LYS A 744 -31.53 22.77 47.46
N ILE A 745 -31.42 24.09 47.51
CA ILE A 745 -30.57 24.83 46.57
C ILE A 745 -29.11 24.56 46.95
N VAL A 746 -28.27 24.17 45.99
CA VAL A 746 -26.84 23.90 46.23
C VAL A 746 -25.99 24.91 45.49
N VAL A 747 -25.08 25.57 46.22
CA VAL A 747 -24.06 26.46 45.66
C VAL A 747 -22.71 25.77 45.74
N LEU A 748 -22.12 25.44 44.60
CA LEU A 748 -20.77 24.89 44.51
C LEU A 748 -19.79 26.01 44.21
N ASP A 749 -18.74 26.16 45.03
CA ASP A 749 -17.69 27.15 44.81
C ASP A 749 -16.34 26.46 44.57
N PHE A 750 -15.85 26.47 43.32
CA PHE A 750 -14.59 25.85 42.93
C PHE A 750 -13.42 26.82 43.15
N TRP A 751 -12.46 26.41 43.98
CA TRP A 751 -11.35 27.28 44.42
C TRP A 751 -10.05 26.53 44.71
N ALA A 752 -8.97 27.27 44.95
CA ALA A 752 -7.69 26.76 45.43
C ALA A 752 -6.97 27.79 46.32
N SER A 753 -6.11 27.33 47.24
CA SER A 753 -5.46 28.14 48.28
C SER A 753 -4.49 29.19 47.71
N TRP A 754 -3.91 28.90 46.55
CA TRP A 754 -3.00 29.77 45.80
C TRP A 754 -3.74 30.77 44.89
N CYS A 755 -5.06 30.66 44.73
CA CYS A 755 -5.84 31.51 43.86
C CYS A 755 -6.20 32.84 44.54
N GLY A 756 -5.47 33.90 44.21
CA GLY A 756 -5.69 35.26 44.73
C GLY A 756 -7.14 35.77 44.57
N PRO A 757 -7.75 35.70 43.37
CA PRO A 757 -9.15 36.08 43.18
C PRO A 757 -10.15 35.24 44.00
N CYS A 758 -9.86 33.95 44.22
CA CYS A 758 -10.70 33.09 45.05
C CYS A 758 -10.72 33.59 46.51
N MET A 759 -9.57 34.01 47.04
CA MET A 759 -9.49 34.57 48.41
C MET A 759 -10.34 35.84 48.57
N GLN A 760 -10.57 36.59 47.49
CA GLN A 760 -11.42 37.78 47.49
C GLN A 760 -12.91 37.42 47.36
N ALA A 761 -13.24 36.39 46.58
CA ALA A 761 -14.62 35.99 46.30
C ALA A 761 -15.25 35.17 47.44
N MET A 762 -14.50 34.27 48.08
CA MET A 762 -15.04 33.35 49.08
C MET A 762 -15.77 34.05 50.25
N PRO A 763 -15.26 35.14 50.87
CA PRO A 763 -16.00 35.84 51.91
C PRO A 763 -17.33 36.43 51.41
N MET A 764 -17.37 36.94 50.18
CA MET A 764 -18.56 37.52 49.57
C MET A 764 -19.62 36.45 49.28
N ILE A 765 -19.20 35.28 48.77
CA ILE A 765 -20.08 34.14 48.50
C ILE A 765 -20.67 33.61 49.82
N ASP A 766 -19.82 33.42 50.83
CA ASP A 766 -20.23 32.94 52.15
C ASP A 766 -21.21 33.90 52.84
N GLU A 767 -20.95 35.21 52.83
CA GLU A 767 -21.86 36.23 53.36
C GLU A 767 -23.20 36.23 52.61
N THR A 768 -23.17 36.14 51.28
CA THR A 768 -24.37 36.11 50.44
C THR A 768 -25.25 34.90 50.74
N VAL A 769 -24.67 33.69 50.80
CA VAL A 769 -25.45 32.47 51.06
C VAL A 769 -25.98 32.44 52.49
N LYS A 770 -25.22 32.96 53.46
CA LYS A 770 -25.64 33.05 54.88
C LYS A 770 -26.85 33.96 55.12
N ALA A 771 -27.20 34.83 54.17
CA ALA A 771 -28.39 35.68 54.26
C ALA A 771 -29.71 34.91 54.02
N PHE A 772 -29.64 33.68 53.51
CA PHE A 772 -30.78 32.80 53.24
C PHE A 772 -30.93 31.70 54.31
N ASP A 773 -32.11 31.09 54.40
CA ASP A 773 -32.38 30.03 55.36
C ASP A 773 -31.54 28.77 55.06
N ARG A 774 -30.80 28.28 56.05
CA ARG A 774 -29.90 27.13 55.93
C ARG A 774 -30.65 25.80 55.71
N ASP A 775 -31.95 25.78 56.00
CA ASP A 775 -32.79 24.64 55.68
C ASP A 775 -33.05 24.54 54.16
N ASP A 776 -33.03 25.66 53.45
CA ASP A 776 -33.33 25.76 52.01
C ASP A 776 -32.08 25.78 51.11
N ILE A 777 -30.92 26.21 51.60
CA ILE A 777 -29.68 26.34 50.82
C ILE A 777 -28.44 25.70 51.47
N LEU A 778 -27.54 25.15 50.65
CA LEU A 778 -26.26 24.58 51.04
C LEU A 778 -25.09 25.14 50.20
N LEU A 779 -24.09 25.72 50.86
CA LEU A 779 -22.81 26.10 50.24
C LEU A 779 -21.78 24.98 50.41
N VAL A 780 -21.18 24.54 49.30
CA VAL A 780 -20.09 23.55 49.28
C VAL A 780 -18.91 24.13 48.52
N ALA A 781 -17.81 24.36 49.23
CA ALA A 781 -16.56 24.84 48.63
C ALA A 781 -15.76 23.63 48.12
N VAL A 782 -15.62 23.50 46.80
CA VAL A 782 -14.92 22.39 46.15
C VAL A 782 -13.47 22.82 45.91
N ASN A 783 -12.56 22.30 46.73
CA ASN A 783 -11.14 22.63 46.63
C ASN A 783 -10.42 21.73 45.62
N LEU A 784 -9.63 22.34 44.74
CA LEU A 784 -9.03 21.66 43.59
C LEU A 784 -7.62 21.13 43.87
N GLN A 785 -7.49 19.81 43.97
CA GLN A 785 -6.20 19.10 43.94
C GLN A 785 -5.22 19.50 45.07
N GLU A 786 -5.71 19.95 46.22
CA GLU A 786 -4.87 20.26 47.40
C GLU A 786 -5.16 19.34 48.58
N THR A 787 -4.15 19.12 49.42
CA THR A 787 -4.30 18.38 50.68
C THR A 787 -4.95 19.27 51.76
N ALA A 788 -5.39 18.67 52.85
CA ALA A 788 -6.13 19.37 53.92
C ALA A 788 -5.37 20.54 54.59
N GLU A 789 -4.03 20.49 54.63
CA GLU A 789 -3.21 21.46 55.36
C GLU A 789 -3.27 22.89 54.79
N PRO A 790 -2.98 23.15 53.49
CA PRO A 790 -3.09 24.48 52.90
C PRO A 790 -4.52 25.03 52.97
N ILE A 791 -5.52 24.16 52.85
CA ILE A 791 -6.94 24.51 52.92
C ILE A 791 -7.27 25.08 54.30
N ARG A 792 -6.91 24.37 55.38
CA ARG A 792 -7.17 24.81 56.76
C ARG A 792 -6.48 26.14 57.08
N ALA A 793 -5.26 26.33 56.61
CA ALA A 793 -4.53 27.58 56.81
C ALA A 793 -5.25 28.79 56.18
N VAL A 794 -5.83 28.61 54.99
CA VAL A 794 -6.62 29.66 54.33
C VAL A 794 -7.93 29.93 55.05
N LEU A 795 -8.70 28.90 55.40
CA LEU A 795 -9.99 29.06 56.10
C LEU A 795 -9.82 29.78 57.43
N GLN A 796 -8.77 29.42 58.20
CA GLN A 796 -8.45 30.07 59.46
C GLN A 796 -8.05 31.54 59.28
N ARG A 797 -7.30 31.86 58.21
CA ARG A 797 -6.92 33.24 57.86
C ARG A 797 -8.11 34.09 57.46
N LEU A 798 -9.04 33.53 56.68
CA LEU A 798 -10.24 34.23 56.21
C LEU A 798 -11.39 34.21 57.24
N LYS A 799 -11.26 33.43 58.32
CA LYS A 799 -12.30 33.20 59.34
C LYS A 799 -13.61 32.68 58.74
N LEU A 800 -13.48 31.79 57.75
CA LEU A 800 -14.60 31.14 57.08
C LEU A 800 -14.68 29.68 57.54
N ASP A 801 -15.90 29.15 57.60
CA ASP A 801 -16.19 27.76 57.98
C ASP A 801 -17.23 27.13 57.03
N PRO A 802 -16.98 27.08 55.71
CA PRO A 802 -17.87 26.41 54.76
C PRO A 802 -17.62 24.90 54.77
N GLN A 803 -18.60 24.12 54.33
CA GLN A 803 -18.39 22.71 54.05
C GLN A 803 -17.44 22.57 52.85
N VAL A 804 -16.26 21.96 53.05
CA VAL A 804 -15.25 21.80 51.99
C VAL A 804 -15.18 20.38 51.47
N ALA A 805 -15.42 20.21 50.17
CA ALA A 805 -15.24 18.95 49.45
C ALA A 805 -13.86 18.91 48.79
N LEU A 806 -13.12 17.81 48.99
CA LEU A 806 -11.74 17.65 48.52
C LEU A 806 -11.71 17.00 47.14
N ASP A 807 -11.57 17.80 46.08
CA ASP A 807 -11.44 17.29 44.70
C ASP A 807 -9.98 16.97 44.37
N ILE A 808 -9.39 16.03 45.15
CA ILE A 808 -7.98 15.64 45.05
C ILE A 808 -7.60 15.20 43.62
N ASP A 809 -8.53 14.53 42.94
CA ASP A 809 -8.34 13.97 41.60
C ASP A 809 -8.88 14.87 40.47
N GLY A 810 -9.46 16.04 40.78
CA GLY A 810 -10.03 16.96 39.79
C GLY A 810 -11.30 16.45 39.07
N VAL A 811 -12.00 15.46 39.65
CA VAL A 811 -13.17 14.80 39.04
C VAL A 811 -14.37 15.74 39.01
N ALA A 812 -14.62 16.48 40.08
CA ALA A 812 -15.70 17.45 40.11
C ALA A 812 -15.38 18.64 39.19
N ALA A 813 -14.15 19.15 39.21
CA ALA A 813 -13.70 20.23 38.35
C ALA A 813 -13.89 19.91 36.86
N ALA A 814 -13.49 18.70 36.42
CA ALA A 814 -13.66 18.27 35.03
C ALA A 814 -15.13 18.17 34.63
N ARG A 815 -15.99 17.59 35.48
CA ARG A 815 -17.43 17.43 35.21
C ARG A 815 -18.15 18.78 35.07
N TYR A 816 -17.73 19.76 35.87
CA TYR A 816 -18.29 21.10 35.87
C TYR A 816 -17.55 22.08 34.94
N GLN A 817 -16.58 21.58 34.16
CA GLN A 817 -15.76 22.38 33.27
C GLN A 817 -15.13 23.59 33.99
N ALA A 818 -14.71 23.41 35.24
CA ALA A 818 -14.11 24.44 36.09
C ALA A 818 -12.66 24.73 35.66
N ASN A 819 -12.51 25.20 34.42
CA ASN A 819 -11.22 25.49 33.77
C ASN A 819 -10.64 26.85 34.21
N ALA A 820 -11.44 27.67 34.90
CA ALA A 820 -11.04 28.93 35.52
C ALA A 820 -11.64 29.01 36.93
N ILE A 821 -10.89 29.57 37.89
CA ILE A 821 -11.32 29.75 39.28
C ILE A 821 -11.16 31.21 39.75
N PRO A 822 -12.05 31.73 40.62
CA PRO A 822 -13.18 31.03 41.22
C PRO A 822 -14.30 30.76 40.20
N GLN A 823 -14.98 29.63 40.33
CA GLN A 823 -16.20 29.32 39.57
C GLN A 823 -17.29 28.92 40.55
N THR A 824 -18.42 29.62 40.51
CA THR A 824 -19.56 29.37 41.40
C THR A 824 -20.74 28.84 40.59
N VAL A 825 -21.34 27.72 41.01
CA VAL A 825 -22.45 27.06 40.32
C VAL A 825 -23.66 26.99 41.24
N VAL A 826 -24.82 27.49 40.78
CA VAL A 826 -26.08 27.46 41.52
C VAL A 826 -26.99 26.37 40.93
N ILE A 827 -27.40 25.44 41.78
CA ILE A 827 -28.20 24.26 41.44
C ILE A 827 -29.53 24.36 42.21
N ASP A 828 -30.65 24.15 41.52
CA ASP A 828 -31.99 24.15 42.15
C ASP A 828 -32.29 22.87 42.94
N GLN A 829 -33.44 22.87 43.61
CA GLN A 829 -33.93 21.75 44.44
C GLN A 829 -34.12 20.44 43.66
N ASP A 830 -34.35 20.51 42.34
CA ASP A 830 -34.50 19.34 41.46
C ASP A 830 -33.15 18.77 40.98
N GLY A 831 -32.05 19.47 41.25
CA GLY A 831 -30.70 19.11 40.83
C GLY A 831 -30.34 19.62 39.44
N THR A 832 -30.93 20.73 39.00
CA THR A 832 -30.66 21.38 37.70
C THR A 832 -29.78 22.61 37.89
N VAL A 833 -28.76 22.79 37.06
CA VAL A 833 -27.90 23.98 37.08
C VAL A 833 -28.67 25.19 36.55
N LYS A 834 -28.81 26.24 37.36
CA LYS A 834 -29.56 27.46 37.00
C LYS A 834 -28.69 28.63 36.61
N ARG A 835 -27.55 28.77 37.28
CA ARG A 835 -26.56 29.82 37.03
C ARG A 835 -25.16 29.28 37.25
N LEU A 836 -24.21 29.85 36.51
CA LEU A 836 -22.79 29.59 36.67
C LEU A 836 -22.06 30.92 36.54
N PHE A 837 -21.19 31.24 37.48
CA PHE A 837 -20.38 32.46 37.52
C PHE A 837 -18.90 32.07 37.41
N VAL A 838 -18.14 32.81 36.60
CA VAL A 838 -16.68 32.63 36.49
C VAL A 838 -16.01 33.96 36.86
N GLY A 839 -15.07 33.92 37.79
CA GLY A 839 -14.35 35.08 38.31
C GLY A 839 -14.95 35.66 39.61
N GLY A 840 -14.14 36.46 40.30
CA GLY A 840 -14.43 36.99 41.65
C GLY A 840 -14.73 38.49 41.70
N GLY A 841 -15.34 39.06 40.67
CA GLY A 841 -15.56 40.50 40.55
C GLY A 841 -16.59 41.07 41.56
N PRO A 842 -16.65 42.40 41.76
CA PRO A 842 -17.50 43.04 42.78
C PRO A 842 -19.01 42.86 42.56
N LYS A 843 -19.44 42.43 41.37
CA LYS A 843 -20.84 42.14 41.05
C LYS A 843 -21.29 40.74 41.45
N LEU A 844 -20.36 39.85 41.84
CA LEU A 844 -20.66 38.43 42.11
C LEU A 844 -21.69 38.25 43.23
N GLY A 845 -21.52 38.92 44.37
CA GLY A 845 -22.44 38.81 45.51
C GLY A 845 -23.88 39.19 45.16
N PRO A 846 -24.15 40.40 44.64
CA PRO A 846 -25.50 40.79 44.20
C PRO A 846 -26.12 39.86 43.16
N GLN A 847 -25.34 39.39 42.19
CA GLN A 847 -25.82 38.47 41.15
C GLN A 847 -26.13 37.07 41.70
N LEU A 848 -25.32 36.60 42.65
CA LEU A 848 -25.54 35.33 43.35
C LEU A 848 -26.80 35.41 44.22
N ALA A 849 -27.00 36.52 44.94
CA ALA A 849 -28.20 36.76 45.74
C ALA A 849 -29.46 36.72 44.87
N GLU A 850 -29.47 37.46 43.75
CA GLU A 850 -30.58 37.46 42.79
C GLU A 850 -30.87 36.05 42.25
N ALA A 851 -29.83 35.30 41.91
CA ALA A 851 -29.97 33.92 41.41
C ALA A 851 -30.59 32.98 42.46
N ILE A 852 -30.28 33.17 43.74
CA ILE A 852 -30.85 32.39 44.84
C ILE A 852 -32.29 32.83 45.13
N GLU A 853 -32.57 34.13 45.18
CA GLU A 853 -33.93 34.68 45.41
C GLU A 853 -34.95 34.16 44.38
N GLN A 854 -34.55 34.07 43.11
CA GLN A 854 -35.36 33.52 42.03
C GLN A 854 -35.73 32.04 42.23
N LEU A 855 -34.98 31.30 43.05
CA LEU A 855 -35.22 29.89 43.35
C LEU A 855 -35.95 29.68 44.69
N VAL A 856 -35.91 30.66 45.59
CA VAL A 856 -36.61 30.65 46.89
C VAL A 856 -38.05 31.16 46.77
N ALA A 857 -38.34 32.07 45.82
CA ALA A 857 -39.71 32.51 45.56
C ALA A 857 -40.56 31.35 44.97
N PRO A 858 -41.81 31.13 45.42
CA PRO A 858 -42.62 30.04 44.90
C PRO A 858 -42.83 30.22 43.40
N ALA A 859 -42.32 29.29 42.60
CA ALA A 859 -42.52 29.27 41.16
C ALA A 859 -44.02 29.32 40.87
N ALA A 860 -44.48 30.44 40.30
CA ALA A 860 -45.84 30.58 39.81
C ALA A 860 -46.09 29.46 38.79
N LYS A 861 -47.09 28.62 39.06
CA LYS A 861 -47.55 27.55 38.17
C LYS A 861 -47.89 28.16 36.80
N SER A 862 -47.22 27.70 35.75
CA SER A 862 -47.65 27.91 34.36
C SER A 862 -48.56 26.75 33.94
N GLU A 863 -49.79 27.09 33.55
CA GLU A 863 -50.78 26.24 32.86
C GLU A 863 -50.31 25.77 31.47
#